data_AF-A0A1Q3ESS4-F1
#
_entry.id   AF-A0A1Q3ESS4-F1
#
_cell.length_a   1.000
_cell.length_b   1.000
_cell.length_c   1.000
_cell.angle_alpha   90.00
_cell.angle_beta   90.00
_cell.angle_gamma   90.00
#
_symmetry.space_group_name_H-M   'P 1'
#
loop_
_entity.id
_entity.type
_entity.pdbx_description
1 polymer ?
#
loop_
_entity_poly.entity_id
_entity_poly.type
_entity_poly.pdbx_seq_one_letter_code
_entity_poly.pdbx_strand_id
1 'polypeptide(L)'
;MGWSIEEVSKHRDSRSCWIVIRNEVYDVTEFLSKHPGGPSIILKYAGRDATSAYEPIHPSDAIQQYLSSAQRLGPLNSTDIQDLEAQERKRERTEDEIKVEEAMKQRPPLNRLLNLADIEDVARKVLPHSALAFFSAGAEDELTLRENARAFDRFFFHGRVMRPVSKCDPSTKILGFHSSLPVFVSGASTAKLGHPLGELNITRGCGTANIIQMVCTYASISRAEIAAAALPSQTLFFQLYKSTDLAVATNLVQEAEQLGFKAIFLTVDAIVITTRERDVRSPWVLEAQTGNIQYYSEGDPDGATNLLGTSSLHVNRNNVLDADMSWQITIPWLRSITKLPIVLKGIQCVEDAVLAAEMGVEGILLSNHGGRQLEYSLPPLEVLYKIHKQRPDVFEKLEVYIDGGIRRGTDVIKAICLGAKAVGLGRPFLYALSAYGEVGVSKMLSILEREIVTSMRLLGAASIDDLTPELIERVDWEPRFPAGLLIKVQSSKFLCLMISALLGFAGWTFVPNIATRHALKIVLQLYTQLSGRPSPAPGQQLYSQLYRYTYATVVLAYLLYNLINGSNNMAPNFYEILGVSPLVDENGLKLAFRQFAKRFHPDRVGPQGAELFMQTRDAFEALKNPTIRFAYDRFGPDVLQWSKLSTSREYLHHGLLQASGYHLATAIGLLVFSALGKQSPVKFWRYLLFFVFFGSELAYVLNPSPSAVSVFSFAFWDPTNGGTRPNLLHILFPHRVVYQHILFLHQMFIFTSIALTQVAPQLFPNNEQDEQQKFLQQISSLAAFCDREASITLHTEMQSLHPSTRTRSEMQPVLQPTVEVIDALTVELKNMIIETKVKQDTGPLRNVWESAIARKRTRSEAGASRLVIPSSDTERTQPPTPASACEGEGKLPSPRPSPPPRISSYARARSLSWS
;
A
#
# COMPACT_ATOMS: atom_id res chain seq x y z
N MET A 1 6.53 -50.25 -34.67
CA MET A 1 5.70 -49.19 -35.27
C MET A 1 5.41 -48.21 -34.15
N GLY A 2 5.77 -46.94 -34.33
CA GLY A 2 5.39 -45.88 -33.38
C GLY A 2 4.07 -45.24 -33.81
N TRP A 3 3.38 -44.62 -32.88
CA TRP A 3 2.14 -43.87 -33.12
C TRP A 3 2.43 -42.61 -33.94
N SER A 4 1.47 -42.17 -34.76
CA SER A 4 1.61 -40.88 -35.46
C SER A 4 0.95 -39.73 -34.71
N ILE A 5 1.44 -38.50 -34.90
CA ILE A 5 0.84 -37.31 -34.30
C ILE A 5 -0.58 -37.07 -34.85
N GLU A 6 -0.84 -37.49 -36.09
CA GLU A 6 -2.16 -37.45 -36.70
C GLU A 6 -3.13 -38.39 -35.97
N GLU A 7 -2.68 -39.58 -35.59
CA GLU A 7 -3.46 -40.51 -34.76
C GLU A 7 -3.73 -39.92 -33.39
N VAL A 8 -2.70 -39.40 -32.71
CA VAL A 8 -2.86 -38.75 -31.39
C VAL A 8 -3.86 -37.60 -31.45
N SER A 9 -3.83 -36.79 -32.51
CA SER A 9 -4.71 -35.63 -32.68
C SER A 9 -6.21 -35.96 -32.75
N LYS A 10 -6.57 -37.23 -33.00
CA LYS A 10 -7.96 -37.71 -32.98
C LYS A 10 -8.53 -37.81 -31.57
N HIS A 11 -7.69 -37.86 -30.54
CA HIS A 11 -8.05 -38.05 -29.14
C HIS A 11 -7.90 -36.73 -28.36
N ARG A 12 -8.81 -35.78 -28.63
CA ARG A 12 -8.69 -34.36 -28.24
C ARG A 12 -9.78 -33.84 -27.28
N ASP A 13 -10.57 -34.72 -26.66
CA ASP A 13 -11.67 -34.30 -25.79
C ASP A 13 -11.80 -35.19 -24.53
N SER A 14 -12.75 -34.86 -23.66
CA SER A 14 -12.92 -35.56 -22.37
C SER A 14 -13.38 -37.02 -22.48
N ARG A 15 -13.89 -37.45 -23.64
CA ARG A 15 -14.31 -38.83 -23.89
C ARG A 15 -13.18 -39.67 -24.48
N SER A 16 -12.16 -39.02 -25.04
CA SER A 16 -11.02 -39.64 -25.68
C SER A 16 -9.85 -38.65 -25.69
N CYS A 17 -8.91 -38.82 -24.77
CA CYS A 17 -7.83 -37.87 -24.51
C CYS A 17 -6.47 -38.57 -24.49
N TRP A 18 -5.68 -38.37 -25.55
CA TRP A 18 -4.30 -38.81 -25.60
C TRP A 18 -3.35 -37.62 -25.58
N ILE A 19 -2.18 -37.80 -24.98
CA ILE A 19 -1.13 -36.77 -24.91
C ILE A 19 0.24 -37.38 -25.21
N VAL A 20 1.16 -36.56 -25.70
CA VAL A 20 2.57 -36.92 -25.86
C VAL A 20 3.39 -36.32 -24.72
N ILE A 21 4.22 -37.14 -24.06
CA ILE A 21 5.21 -36.68 -23.08
C ILE A 21 6.53 -37.39 -23.37
N ARG A 22 7.61 -36.63 -23.63
CA ARG A 22 8.94 -37.17 -23.95
C ARG A 22 8.90 -38.17 -25.12
N ASN A 23 8.22 -37.79 -26.20
CA ASN A 23 8.08 -38.62 -27.41
C ASN A 23 7.34 -39.96 -27.20
N GLU A 24 6.69 -40.16 -26.05
CA GLU A 24 5.85 -41.33 -25.75
C GLU A 24 4.39 -40.91 -25.68
N VAL A 25 3.49 -41.78 -26.15
CA VAL A 25 2.04 -41.53 -26.22
C VAL A 25 1.33 -42.20 -25.05
N TYR A 26 0.44 -41.45 -24.41
CA TYR A 26 -0.32 -41.89 -23.24
C TYR A 26 -1.82 -41.68 -23.45
N ASP A 27 -2.61 -42.71 -23.11
CA ASP A 27 -4.05 -42.59 -22.96
C ASP A 27 -4.39 -42.16 -21.52
N VAL A 28 -4.75 -40.89 -21.37
CA VAL A 28 -5.08 -40.29 -20.08
C VAL A 28 -6.59 -40.11 -19.88
N THR A 29 -7.43 -40.68 -20.76
CA THR A 29 -8.89 -40.51 -20.75
C THR A 29 -9.50 -40.84 -19.39
N GLU A 30 -9.21 -42.03 -18.85
CA GLU A 30 -9.71 -42.44 -17.52
C GLU A 30 -9.02 -41.70 -16.37
N PHE A 31 -7.83 -41.14 -16.62
CA PHE A 31 -7.05 -40.42 -15.62
C PHE A 31 -7.48 -38.95 -15.47
N LEU A 32 -8.18 -38.37 -16.46
CA LEU A 32 -8.65 -36.98 -16.42
C LEU A 32 -9.39 -36.63 -15.12
N SER A 33 -10.30 -37.50 -14.68
CA SER A 33 -11.09 -37.32 -13.45
C SER A 33 -10.27 -37.51 -12.17
N LYS A 34 -9.16 -38.25 -12.26
CA LYS A 34 -8.25 -38.56 -11.16
C LYS A 34 -7.06 -37.60 -11.11
N HIS A 35 -6.97 -36.66 -12.05
CA HIS A 35 -5.79 -35.82 -12.19
C HIS A 35 -5.74 -34.71 -11.11
N PRO A 36 -4.62 -34.58 -10.38
CA PRO A 36 -4.37 -33.52 -9.42
C PRO A 36 -4.55 -32.07 -9.88
N GLY A 37 -4.23 -31.74 -11.11
CA GLY A 37 -4.47 -30.39 -11.62
C GLY A 37 -5.93 -30.14 -12.05
N GLY A 38 -6.81 -31.14 -11.88
CA GLY A 38 -8.11 -31.20 -12.53
C GLY A 38 -8.03 -31.63 -14.00
N PRO A 39 -9.16 -31.98 -14.64
CA PRO A 39 -9.18 -32.42 -16.03
C PRO A 39 -8.88 -31.28 -17.01
N SER A 40 -9.24 -30.04 -16.65
CA SER A 40 -9.14 -28.87 -17.55
C SER A 40 -7.71 -28.57 -18.01
N ILE A 41 -6.70 -28.79 -17.16
CA ILE A 41 -5.31 -28.52 -17.53
C ILE A 41 -4.76 -29.55 -18.52
N ILE A 42 -5.16 -30.82 -18.42
CA ILE A 42 -4.77 -31.85 -19.39
C ILE A 42 -5.50 -31.62 -20.71
N LEU A 43 -6.78 -31.26 -20.66
CA LEU A 43 -7.60 -31.04 -21.85
C LEU A 43 -7.05 -29.91 -22.75
N LYS A 44 -6.29 -28.95 -22.21
CA LYS A 44 -5.57 -27.95 -23.02
C LYS A 44 -4.56 -28.57 -23.99
N TYR A 45 -4.04 -29.74 -23.66
CA TYR A 45 -3.04 -30.48 -24.43
C TYR A 45 -3.61 -31.77 -25.05
N ALA A 46 -4.93 -31.99 -24.99
CA ALA A 46 -5.53 -33.19 -25.56
C ALA A 46 -5.25 -33.29 -27.07
N GLY A 47 -4.73 -34.43 -27.49
CA GLY A 47 -4.28 -34.71 -28.86
C GLY A 47 -2.98 -34.01 -29.25
N ARG A 48 -2.16 -33.53 -28.28
CA ARG A 48 -0.96 -32.72 -28.51
C ARG A 48 0.20 -33.16 -27.61
N ASP A 49 1.37 -32.57 -27.85
CA ASP A 49 2.53 -32.67 -26.96
C ASP A 49 2.36 -31.78 -25.72
N ALA A 50 2.49 -32.41 -24.55
CA ALA A 50 2.36 -31.79 -23.22
C ALA A 50 3.70 -31.74 -22.46
N THR A 51 4.82 -32.12 -23.08
CA THR A 51 6.13 -32.29 -22.44
C THR A 51 6.57 -31.02 -21.70
N SER A 52 6.48 -29.85 -22.35
CA SER A 52 6.90 -28.57 -21.77
C SER A 52 6.07 -28.13 -20.57
N ALA A 53 4.80 -28.54 -20.50
CA ALA A 53 3.92 -28.29 -19.36
C ALA A 53 4.09 -29.34 -18.24
N TYR A 54 4.44 -30.57 -18.59
CA TYR A 54 4.56 -31.68 -17.66
C TYR A 54 5.89 -31.67 -16.88
N GLU A 55 7.01 -31.51 -17.57
CA GLU A 55 8.36 -31.70 -16.99
C GLU A 55 8.71 -30.79 -15.81
N PRO A 56 8.35 -29.49 -15.80
CA PRO A 56 8.72 -28.59 -14.71
C PRO A 56 8.04 -28.91 -13.38
N ILE A 57 7.06 -29.81 -13.38
CA ILE A 57 6.13 -29.99 -12.26
C ILE A 57 6.17 -31.42 -11.71
N HIS A 58 6.39 -32.41 -12.58
CA HIS A 58 6.26 -33.82 -12.21
C HIS A 58 7.61 -34.51 -11.95
N PRO A 59 7.68 -35.43 -10.98
CA PRO A 59 8.83 -36.33 -10.83
C PRO A 59 8.88 -37.34 -11.99
N SER A 60 10.06 -37.91 -12.21
CA SER A 60 10.32 -38.79 -13.36
C SER A 60 9.53 -40.10 -13.33
N ASP A 61 9.10 -40.51 -12.14
CA ASP A 61 8.37 -41.74 -11.84
C ASP A 61 6.85 -41.57 -11.77
N ALA A 62 6.32 -40.34 -11.90
CA ALA A 62 4.88 -40.09 -11.76
C ALA A 62 4.03 -40.87 -12.77
N ILE A 63 4.45 -40.97 -14.03
CA ILE A 63 3.72 -41.75 -15.04
C ILE A 63 3.61 -43.22 -14.62
N GLN A 64 4.69 -43.80 -14.11
CA GLN A 64 4.76 -45.20 -13.69
C GLN A 64 3.93 -45.44 -12.43
N GLN A 65 3.80 -44.44 -11.55
CA GLN A 65 3.00 -44.54 -10.33
C GLN A 65 1.50 -44.47 -10.60
N TYR A 66 1.05 -43.61 -11.53
CA TYR A 66 -0.38 -43.30 -11.69
C TYR A 66 -1.03 -43.91 -12.94
N LEU A 67 -0.25 -44.25 -13.98
CA LEU A 67 -0.76 -44.86 -15.20
C LEU A 67 -0.41 -46.35 -15.28
N SER A 68 -1.40 -47.16 -15.65
CA SER A 68 -1.21 -48.59 -15.88
C SER A 68 -0.36 -48.86 -17.13
N SER A 69 0.13 -50.09 -17.30
CA SER A 69 0.80 -50.50 -18.54
C SER A 69 -0.07 -50.35 -19.79
N ALA A 70 -1.39 -50.52 -19.68
CA ALA A 70 -2.32 -50.40 -20.81
C ALA A 70 -2.48 -48.94 -21.28
N GLN A 71 -2.31 -47.97 -20.39
CA GLN A 71 -2.42 -46.53 -20.69
C GLN A 71 -1.14 -45.94 -21.31
N ARG A 72 -0.06 -46.72 -21.36
CA ARG A 72 1.23 -46.31 -21.93
C ARG A 72 1.34 -46.95 -23.31
N LEU A 73 0.85 -46.24 -24.33
CA LEU A 73 0.65 -46.77 -25.67
C LEU A 73 1.97 -47.02 -26.41
N GLY A 74 3.02 -46.25 -26.08
CA GLY A 74 4.38 -46.43 -26.60
C GLY A 74 4.89 -45.24 -27.41
N PRO A 75 6.01 -45.40 -28.14
CA PRO A 75 6.73 -44.28 -28.72
C PRO A 75 6.00 -43.68 -29.92
N LEU A 76 6.18 -42.38 -30.10
CA LEU A 76 5.85 -41.67 -31.33
C LEU A 76 6.79 -42.11 -32.47
N ASN A 77 6.33 -42.05 -33.71
CA ASN A 77 7.18 -42.38 -34.86
C ASN A 77 8.33 -41.36 -35.01
N SER A 78 9.45 -41.81 -35.60
CA SER A 78 10.67 -41.01 -35.67
C SER A 78 10.54 -39.74 -36.53
N THR A 79 9.64 -39.75 -37.52
CA THR A 79 9.38 -38.60 -38.40
C THR A 79 8.65 -37.49 -37.64
N ASP A 80 7.60 -37.83 -36.90
CA ASP A 80 6.82 -36.87 -36.12
C ASP A 80 7.64 -36.32 -34.95
N ILE A 81 8.55 -37.10 -34.36
CA ILE A 81 9.52 -36.59 -33.37
C ILE A 81 10.39 -35.48 -33.99
N GLN A 82 10.96 -35.72 -35.17
CA GLN A 82 11.80 -34.73 -35.85
C GLN A 82 11.00 -33.48 -36.22
N ASP A 83 9.75 -33.64 -36.63
CA ASP A 83 8.85 -32.53 -36.95
C ASP A 83 8.45 -31.73 -35.71
N LEU A 84 8.11 -32.39 -34.59
CA LEU A 84 7.84 -31.72 -33.32
C LEU A 84 9.06 -30.95 -32.82
N GLU A 85 10.24 -31.54 -32.86
CA GLU A 85 11.47 -30.84 -32.50
C GLU A 85 11.77 -29.67 -33.45
N ALA A 86 11.50 -29.82 -34.75
CA ALA A 86 11.68 -28.75 -35.72
C ALA A 86 10.67 -27.61 -35.50
N GLN A 87 9.44 -27.93 -35.10
CA GLN A 87 8.42 -26.95 -34.71
C GLN A 87 8.82 -26.23 -33.42
N GLU A 88 9.29 -26.94 -32.40
CA GLU A 88 9.78 -26.36 -31.15
C GLU A 88 10.97 -25.41 -31.40
N ARG A 89 11.89 -25.78 -32.30
CA ARG A 89 13.01 -24.90 -32.71
C ARG A 89 12.57 -23.65 -33.47
N LYS A 90 11.43 -23.71 -34.18
CA LYS A 90 10.85 -22.59 -34.94
C LYS A 90 9.88 -21.76 -34.11
N ARG A 91 9.48 -22.22 -32.93
CA ARG A 91 8.56 -21.51 -32.03
C ARG A 91 9.14 -20.15 -31.65
N GLU A 92 8.31 -19.12 -31.78
CA GLU A 92 8.65 -17.79 -31.29
C GLU A 92 8.72 -17.79 -29.76
N ARG A 93 9.80 -17.25 -29.22
CA ARG A 93 10.00 -17.14 -27.78
C ARG A 93 9.07 -16.09 -27.20
N THR A 94 8.51 -16.37 -26.03
CA THR A 94 7.68 -15.39 -25.33
C THR A 94 8.53 -14.24 -24.78
N GLU A 95 7.90 -13.09 -24.51
CA GLU A 95 8.60 -11.95 -23.89
C GLU A 95 9.25 -12.33 -22.55
N ASP A 96 8.58 -13.18 -21.75
CA ASP A 96 9.11 -13.66 -20.47
C ASP A 96 10.32 -14.59 -20.66
N GLU A 97 10.28 -15.50 -21.65
CA GLU A 97 11.43 -16.37 -21.99
C GLU A 97 12.66 -15.55 -22.41
N ILE A 98 12.47 -14.54 -23.28
CA ILE A 98 13.54 -13.63 -23.72
C ILE A 98 14.13 -12.87 -22.53
N LYS A 99 13.27 -12.31 -21.67
CA LYS A 99 13.67 -11.57 -20.48
C LYS A 99 14.47 -12.45 -19.52
N VAL A 100 14.01 -13.68 -19.26
CA VAL A 100 14.69 -14.63 -18.38
C VAL A 100 16.06 -15.01 -18.95
N GLU A 101 16.15 -15.31 -20.25
CA GLU A 101 17.42 -15.65 -20.90
C GLU A 101 18.44 -14.50 -20.82
N GLU A 102 18.00 -13.27 -21.04
CA GLU A 102 18.85 -12.09 -20.91
C GLU A 102 19.28 -11.88 -19.46
N ALA A 103 18.35 -12.02 -18.50
CA ALA A 103 18.67 -11.94 -17.08
C ALA A 103 19.68 -13.03 -16.65
N MET A 104 19.56 -14.25 -17.19
CA MET A 104 20.49 -15.35 -16.94
C MET A 104 21.91 -15.03 -17.44
N LYS A 105 22.05 -14.32 -18.57
CA LYS A 105 23.34 -13.85 -19.10
C LYS A 105 23.94 -12.72 -18.26
N GLN A 106 23.10 -11.86 -17.68
CA GLN A 106 23.51 -10.70 -16.89
C GLN A 106 23.67 -10.98 -15.38
N ARG A 107 23.59 -12.24 -14.94
CA ARG A 107 23.75 -12.59 -13.52
C ARG A 107 25.12 -12.13 -12.99
N PRO A 108 25.17 -11.47 -11.82
CA PRO A 108 26.45 -11.11 -11.23
C PRO A 108 27.23 -12.37 -10.82
N PRO A 109 28.58 -12.32 -10.77
CA PRO A 109 29.37 -13.42 -10.28
C PRO A 109 29.10 -13.67 -8.77
N LEU A 110 29.21 -14.93 -8.32
CA LEU A 110 28.87 -15.34 -6.94
C LEU A 110 29.58 -14.54 -5.84
N ASN A 111 30.79 -14.02 -6.10
CA ASN A 111 31.52 -13.20 -5.14
C ASN A 111 30.88 -11.82 -4.87
N ARG A 112 29.95 -11.37 -5.72
CA ARG A 112 29.16 -10.15 -5.53
C ARG A 112 27.88 -10.36 -4.73
N LEU A 113 27.52 -11.61 -4.45
CA LEU A 113 26.39 -11.94 -3.58
C LEU A 113 26.89 -11.92 -2.13
N LEU A 114 26.46 -10.89 -1.39
CA LEU A 114 26.90 -10.61 -0.03
C LEU A 114 25.92 -11.13 1.00
N ASN A 115 24.63 -11.23 0.65
CA ASN A 115 23.57 -11.66 1.55
C ASN A 115 22.46 -12.41 0.81
N LEU A 116 21.48 -12.95 1.54
CA LEU A 116 20.41 -13.75 0.94
C LEU A 116 19.42 -12.92 0.11
N ALA A 117 19.26 -11.62 0.41
CA ALA A 117 18.44 -10.73 -0.39
C ALA A 117 19.07 -10.49 -1.78
N ASP A 118 20.40 -10.41 -1.89
CA ASP A 118 21.08 -10.32 -3.20
C ASP A 118 20.78 -11.55 -4.07
N ILE A 119 20.73 -12.74 -3.46
CA ILE A 119 20.37 -13.99 -4.14
C ILE A 119 18.90 -13.97 -4.58
N GLU A 120 18.01 -13.53 -3.69
CA GLU A 120 16.59 -13.36 -3.99
C GLU A 120 16.36 -12.35 -5.13
N ASP A 121 17.08 -11.22 -5.15
CA ASP A 121 16.99 -10.21 -6.21
C ASP A 121 17.42 -10.75 -7.58
N VAL A 122 18.44 -11.62 -7.60
CA VAL A 122 18.84 -12.31 -8.83
C VAL A 122 17.77 -13.33 -9.23
N ALA A 123 17.32 -14.18 -8.29
CA ALA A 123 16.30 -15.19 -8.54
C ALA A 123 15.02 -14.58 -9.14
N ARG A 124 14.56 -13.45 -8.58
CA ARG A 124 13.38 -12.72 -9.06
C ARG A 124 13.47 -12.24 -10.52
N LYS A 125 14.68 -12.11 -11.06
CA LYS A 125 14.91 -11.70 -12.47
C LYS A 125 15.03 -12.88 -13.41
N VAL A 126 15.55 -14.00 -12.93
CA VAL A 126 15.84 -15.18 -13.75
C VAL A 126 14.77 -16.28 -13.63
N LEU A 127 13.81 -16.12 -12.74
CA LEU A 127 12.64 -16.98 -12.66
C LEU A 127 11.62 -16.57 -13.74
N PRO A 128 11.02 -17.55 -14.45
CA PRO A 128 9.80 -17.33 -15.21
C PRO A 128 8.71 -16.71 -14.32
N HIS A 129 7.83 -15.90 -14.89
CA HIS A 129 6.82 -15.15 -14.14
C HIS A 129 5.93 -16.05 -13.27
N SER A 130 5.48 -17.18 -13.81
CA SER A 130 4.65 -18.17 -13.09
C SER A 130 5.40 -18.79 -11.90
N ALA A 131 6.66 -19.18 -12.08
CA ALA A 131 7.50 -19.73 -11.02
C ALA A 131 7.75 -18.71 -9.91
N LEU A 132 8.03 -17.45 -10.28
CA LEU A 132 8.18 -16.35 -9.34
C LEU A 132 6.88 -16.10 -8.57
N ALA A 133 5.73 -16.06 -9.25
CA ALA A 133 4.43 -15.89 -8.63
C ALA A 133 4.19 -16.98 -7.58
N PHE A 134 4.41 -18.25 -7.93
CA PHE A 134 4.22 -19.37 -7.03
C PHE A 134 5.15 -19.36 -5.80
N PHE A 135 6.47 -19.15 -6.00
CA PHE A 135 7.44 -19.16 -4.89
C PHE A 135 7.30 -17.94 -3.97
N SER A 136 7.00 -16.78 -4.52
CA SER A 136 6.91 -15.53 -3.75
C SER A 136 5.56 -15.33 -3.07
N ALA A 137 4.48 -15.96 -3.54
CA ALA A 137 3.15 -15.76 -3.01
C ALA A 137 3.01 -16.17 -1.54
N GLY A 138 2.23 -15.38 -0.81
CA GLY A 138 1.58 -15.72 0.46
C GLY A 138 0.09 -15.99 0.27
N ALA A 139 -0.62 -16.24 1.36
CA ALA A 139 -2.07 -16.24 1.41
C ALA A 139 -2.60 -14.81 1.28
N GLU A 140 -3.76 -14.63 0.64
CA GLU A 140 -4.55 -13.38 0.69
C GLU A 140 -3.70 -12.10 0.55
N ASP A 141 -3.73 -11.20 1.55
CA ASP A 141 -3.04 -9.90 1.58
C ASP A 141 -1.52 -9.99 1.82
N GLU A 142 -1.01 -11.19 2.08
CA GLU A 142 0.37 -11.52 2.41
C GLU A 142 0.90 -10.78 3.65
N LEU A 143 0.04 -10.49 4.62
CA LEU A 143 0.43 -9.79 5.85
C LEU A 143 1.32 -10.68 6.70
N THR A 144 0.88 -11.89 7.04
CA THR A 144 1.62 -12.89 7.81
C THR A 144 2.96 -13.21 7.14
N LEU A 145 3.02 -13.28 5.81
CA LEU A 145 4.28 -13.45 5.07
C LEU A 145 5.30 -12.37 5.44
N ARG A 146 4.89 -11.10 5.42
CA ARG A 146 5.76 -9.96 5.78
C ARG A 146 6.04 -9.90 7.28
N GLU A 147 5.03 -10.20 8.09
CA GLU A 147 5.07 -10.12 9.54
C GLU A 147 5.99 -11.17 10.15
N ASN A 148 6.10 -12.35 9.54
CA ASN A 148 7.13 -13.35 9.87
C ASN A 148 8.55 -12.78 9.84
N ALA A 149 8.89 -11.98 8.83
CA ALA A 149 10.21 -11.35 8.73
C ALA A 149 10.35 -10.18 9.71
N ARG A 150 9.32 -9.31 9.79
CA ARG A 150 9.33 -8.14 10.70
C ARG A 150 9.42 -8.50 12.17
N ALA A 151 8.91 -9.67 12.58
CA ALA A 151 8.97 -10.10 13.98
C ALA A 151 10.41 -10.16 14.51
N PHE A 152 11.38 -10.55 13.67
CA PHE A 152 12.79 -10.58 14.07
C PHE A 152 13.34 -9.19 14.43
N ASP A 153 12.81 -8.11 13.85
CA ASP A 153 13.23 -6.73 14.14
C ASP A 153 12.80 -6.27 15.54
N ARG A 154 11.92 -7.02 16.23
CA ARG A 154 11.52 -6.76 17.61
C ARG A 154 12.48 -7.36 18.64
N PHE A 155 13.46 -8.14 18.22
CA PHE A 155 14.39 -8.82 19.14
C PHE A 155 15.80 -8.27 18.97
N PHE A 156 16.37 -7.76 20.05
CA PHE A 156 17.69 -7.14 20.10
C PHE A 156 18.65 -7.95 20.97
N PHE A 157 19.94 -7.77 20.75
CA PHE A 157 21.00 -8.56 21.39
C PHE A 157 21.65 -7.83 22.57
N HIS A 158 21.96 -8.58 23.63
CA HIS A 158 22.87 -8.17 24.69
C HIS A 158 24.28 -8.73 24.42
N GLY A 159 25.07 -8.00 23.62
CA GLY A 159 26.45 -8.41 23.32
C GLY A 159 27.33 -8.47 24.57
N ARG A 160 28.01 -9.60 24.79
CA ARG A 160 28.90 -9.82 25.94
C ARG A 160 30.35 -9.67 25.52
N VAL A 161 30.99 -8.61 26.01
CA VAL A 161 32.38 -8.28 25.67
C VAL A 161 33.39 -9.04 26.54
N MET A 162 34.67 -9.03 26.12
CA MET A 162 35.80 -9.66 26.83
C MET A 162 35.65 -11.17 27.07
N ARG A 163 34.99 -11.87 26.14
CA ARG A 163 34.90 -13.34 26.13
C ARG A 163 35.81 -13.95 25.06
N PRO A 164 36.48 -15.09 25.33
CA PRO A 164 37.37 -15.72 24.38
C PRO A 164 36.59 -16.42 23.25
N VAL A 165 36.46 -15.76 22.09
CA VAL A 165 35.66 -16.24 20.94
C VAL A 165 36.50 -16.46 19.66
N SER A 166 37.82 -16.58 19.81
CA SER A 166 38.72 -16.81 18.67
C SER A 166 38.37 -18.12 17.93
N LYS A 167 38.00 -19.17 18.68
CA LYS A 167 37.36 -20.38 18.17
C LYS A 167 35.86 -20.27 18.42
N CYS A 168 35.06 -20.49 17.38
CA CYS A 168 33.61 -20.43 17.43
C CYS A 168 33.05 -21.60 16.61
N ASP A 169 32.21 -22.41 17.22
CA ASP A 169 31.61 -23.59 16.59
C ASP A 169 30.08 -23.43 16.53
N PRO A 170 29.51 -23.22 15.32
CA PRO A 170 28.07 -23.11 15.14
C PRO A 170 27.38 -24.47 14.96
N SER A 171 28.11 -25.59 15.01
CA SER A 171 27.51 -26.90 14.78
C SER A 171 26.51 -27.29 15.88
N THR A 172 25.54 -28.14 15.53
CA THR A 172 24.55 -28.66 16.46
C THR A 172 24.10 -30.05 16.04
N LYS A 173 23.19 -30.65 16.82
CA LYS A 173 22.48 -31.88 16.46
C LYS A 173 21.00 -31.59 16.33
N ILE A 174 20.36 -32.15 15.31
CA ILE A 174 18.91 -32.06 15.08
C ILE A 174 18.39 -33.49 15.10
N LEU A 175 17.53 -33.83 16.07
CA LEU A 175 17.08 -35.21 16.33
C LEU A 175 18.25 -36.20 16.50
N GLY A 176 19.36 -35.72 17.09
CA GLY A 176 20.59 -36.50 17.26
C GLY A 176 21.54 -36.55 16.05
N PHE A 177 21.12 -36.06 14.87
CA PHE A 177 21.96 -36.03 13.66
C PHE A 177 22.76 -34.74 13.57
N HIS A 178 24.04 -34.84 13.21
CA HIS A 178 24.94 -33.69 13.13
C HIS A 178 24.56 -32.74 11.99
N SER A 179 24.58 -31.43 12.26
CA SER A 179 24.47 -30.35 11.28
C SER A 179 25.56 -29.32 11.52
N SER A 180 26.25 -28.87 10.47
CA SER A 180 27.34 -27.90 10.60
C SER A 180 26.87 -26.51 11.02
N LEU A 181 25.58 -26.22 10.86
CA LEU A 181 24.93 -24.97 11.26
C LEU A 181 23.58 -25.30 11.91
N PRO A 182 23.01 -24.41 12.75
CA PRO A 182 21.69 -24.59 13.34
C PRO A 182 20.58 -24.21 12.34
N VAL A 183 20.72 -24.66 11.10
CA VAL A 183 19.77 -24.43 10.00
C VAL A 183 19.48 -25.74 9.28
N PHE A 184 18.29 -25.86 8.69
CA PHE A 184 17.92 -26.96 7.80
C PHE A 184 17.07 -26.44 6.62
N VAL A 185 16.99 -27.23 5.56
CA VAL A 185 16.07 -26.93 4.44
C VAL A 185 14.65 -27.24 4.92
N SER A 186 13.76 -26.24 4.96
CA SER A 186 12.34 -26.49 5.23
C SER A 186 11.66 -27.07 3.99
N GLY A 187 10.64 -27.89 4.21
CA GLY A 187 9.95 -28.65 3.17
C GLY A 187 9.23 -27.73 2.20
N ALA A 188 9.72 -27.68 0.97
CA ALA A 188 9.10 -26.98 -0.14
C ALA A 188 9.05 -27.90 -1.37
N SER A 189 7.98 -27.80 -2.15
CA SER A 189 7.75 -28.60 -3.35
C SER A 189 8.11 -27.87 -4.63
N THR A 190 8.08 -28.60 -5.75
CA THR A 190 8.11 -28.05 -7.11
C THR A 190 9.34 -27.18 -7.42
N ALA A 191 10.51 -27.57 -6.91
CA ALA A 191 11.75 -26.81 -7.16
C ALA A 191 12.14 -26.77 -8.65
N LYS A 192 11.65 -27.70 -9.48
CA LYS A 192 11.85 -27.68 -10.93
C LYS A 192 11.31 -26.44 -11.64
N LEU A 193 10.32 -25.76 -11.06
CA LEU A 193 9.86 -24.47 -11.55
C LEU A 193 10.98 -23.42 -11.57
N GLY A 194 11.96 -23.54 -10.66
CA GLY A 194 13.09 -22.64 -10.56
C GLY A 194 14.34 -23.06 -11.31
N HIS A 195 14.56 -24.38 -11.45
CA HIS A 195 15.72 -24.92 -12.15
C HIS A 195 15.45 -26.36 -12.58
N PRO A 196 15.85 -26.82 -13.79
CA PRO A 196 15.56 -28.17 -14.29
C PRO A 196 15.96 -29.36 -13.39
N LEU A 197 16.98 -29.20 -12.54
CA LEU A 197 17.44 -30.22 -11.59
C LEU A 197 16.65 -30.22 -10.27
N GLY A 198 15.78 -29.24 -10.07
CA GLY A 198 14.90 -29.11 -8.92
C GLY A 198 15.59 -29.32 -7.58
N GLU A 199 15.04 -30.22 -6.78
CA GLU A 199 15.49 -30.54 -5.43
C GLU A 199 16.90 -31.13 -5.39
N LEU A 200 17.41 -31.71 -6.50
CA LEU A 200 18.78 -32.26 -6.55
C LEU A 200 19.85 -31.18 -6.33
N ASN A 201 19.60 -29.95 -6.76
CA ASN A 201 20.50 -28.81 -6.48
C ASN A 201 20.62 -28.55 -4.98
N ILE A 202 19.51 -28.67 -4.25
CA ILE A 202 19.47 -28.50 -2.80
C ILE A 202 20.22 -29.66 -2.15
N THR A 203 19.94 -30.90 -2.56
CA THR A 203 20.56 -32.10 -2.02
C THR A 203 22.07 -32.04 -2.13
N ARG A 204 22.61 -31.80 -3.33
CA ARG A 204 24.05 -31.74 -3.57
C ARG A 204 24.71 -30.57 -2.83
N GLY A 205 24.10 -29.38 -2.89
CA GLY A 205 24.61 -28.20 -2.20
C GLY A 205 24.67 -28.39 -0.68
N CYS A 206 23.62 -28.95 -0.08
CA CYS A 206 23.56 -29.23 1.36
C CYS A 206 24.49 -30.37 1.79
N GLY A 207 24.72 -31.36 0.92
CA GLY A 207 25.61 -32.49 1.20
C GLY A 207 27.04 -32.02 1.50
N THR A 208 27.56 -31.08 0.69
CA THR A 208 28.92 -30.54 0.88
C THR A 208 29.10 -29.75 2.18
N ALA A 209 28.03 -29.12 2.68
CA ALA A 209 28.04 -28.34 3.91
C ALA A 209 27.54 -29.13 5.14
N ASN A 210 27.18 -30.40 4.96
CA ASN A 210 26.52 -31.24 5.95
C ASN A 210 25.32 -30.54 6.63
N ILE A 211 24.39 -30.07 5.79
CA ILE A 211 23.11 -29.49 6.21
C ILE A 211 21.99 -30.48 5.92
N ILE A 212 21.08 -30.61 6.88
CA ILE A 212 19.94 -31.51 6.78
C ILE A 212 18.91 -30.94 5.79
N GLN A 213 18.41 -31.78 4.89
CA GLN A 213 17.34 -31.42 3.97
C GLN A 213 16.04 -32.12 4.36
N MET A 214 14.98 -31.35 4.59
CA MET A 214 13.61 -31.88 4.67
C MET A 214 12.99 -31.92 3.26
N VAL A 215 12.64 -33.11 2.79
CA VAL A 215 12.07 -33.34 1.46
C VAL A 215 10.55 -33.37 1.56
N CYS A 216 9.88 -32.55 0.74
CA CYS A 216 8.42 -32.47 0.69
C CYS A 216 7.80 -33.73 0.05
N THR A 217 6.61 -34.14 0.53
CA THR A 217 5.77 -35.16 -0.12
C THR A 217 5.56 -34.89 -1.62
N TYR A 218 5.46 -33.61 -1.99
CA TYR A 218 5.18 -33.17 -3.36
C TYR A 218 6.41 -32.63 -4.10
N ALA A 219 7.61 -33.07 -3.75
CA ALA A 219 8.83 -32.72 -4.50
C ALA A 219 8.67 -33.00 -6.01
N SER A 220 9.29 -32.17 -6.85
CA SER A 220 9.31 -32.35 -8.31
C SER A 220 10.35 -33.37 -8.82
N ILE A 221 11.13 -33.92 -7.89
CA ILE A 221 12.07 -35.02 -8.09
C ILE A 221 11.62 -36.17 -7.17
N SER A 222 11.75 -37.41 -7.63
CA SER A 222 11.34 -38.56 -6.83
C SER A 222 12.18 -38.69 -5.55
N ARG A 223 11.60 -39.24 -4.49
CA ARG A 223 12.32 -39.47 -3.22
C ARG A 223 13.53 -40.38 -3.41
N ALA A 224 13.41 -41.38 -4.27
CA ALA A 224 14.49 -42.31 -4.59
C ALA A 224 15.67 -41.60 -5.27
N GLU A 225 15.42 -40.72 -6.25
CA GLU A 225 16.48 -39.93 -6.90
C GLU A 225 17.14 -38.95 -5.93
N ILE A 226 16.37 -38.31 -5.05
CA ILE A 226 16.91 -37.42 -4.01
C ILE A 226 17.78 -38.21 -3.03
N ALA A 227 17.30 -39.36 -2.53
CA ALA A 227 18.07 -40.22 -1.62
C ALA A 227 19.35 -40.74 -2.28
N ALA A 228 19.29 -41.12 -3.56
CA ALA A 228 20.46 -41.57 -4.31
C ALA A 228 21.49 -40.46 -4.58
N ALA A 229 21.04 -39.19 -4.66
CA ALA A 229 21.92 -38.04 -4.85
C ALA A 229 22.55 -37.52 -3.55
N ALA A 230 22.05 -37.93 -2.38
CA ALA A 230 22.59 -37.54 -1.10
C ALA A 230 23.94 -38.20 -0.83
N LEU A 231 24.87 -37.46 -0.21
CA LEU A 231 26.11 -38.05 0.26
C LEU A 231 25.83 -39.05 1.39
N PRO A 232 26.64 -40.11 1.58
CA PRO A 232 26.41 -41.09 2.65
C PRO A 232 26.36 -40.49 4.07
N SER A 233 27.04 -39.36 4.29
CA SER A 233 27.04 -38.62 5.56
C SER A 233 25.89 -37.63 5.71
N GLN A 234 25.15 -37.35 4.63
CA GLN A 234 24.09 -36.35 4.61
C GLN A 234 22.79 -36.94 5.15
N THR A 235 22.15 -36.21 6.05
CA THR A 235 20.87 -36.61 6.62
C THR A 235 19.71 -36.00 5.84
N LEU A 236 18.70 -36.81 5.54
CA LEU A 236 17.44 -36.40 4.94
C LEU A 236 16.28 -36.65 5.89
N PHE A 237 15.38 -35.68 6.01
CA PHE A 237 14.09 -35.81 6.70
C PHE A 237 12.95 -35.78 5.68
N PHE A 238 11.83 -36.43 6.01
CA PHE A 238 10.68 -36.50 5.12
C PHE A 238 9.52 -35.70 5.69
N GLN A 239 9.04 -34.72 4.92
CA GLN A 239 7.83 -33.99 5.24
C GLN A 239 6.62 -34.72 4.66
N LEU A 240 5.73 -35.17 5.53
CA LEU A 240 4.50 -35.90 5.21
C LEU A 240 3.30 -34.96 5.14
N TYR A 241 2.57 -35.00 4.04
CA TYR A 241 1.18 -34.61 3.95
C TYR A 241 0.32 -35.87 4.04
N LYS A 242 -0.48 -35.98 5.11
CA LYS A 242 -1.30 -37.18 5.32
C LYS A 242 -2.50 -37.19 4.38
N SER A 243 -2.69 -38.30 3.70
CA SER A 243 -3.90 -38.60 2.93
C SER A 243 -5.05 -39.04 3.83
N THR A 244 -6.26 -38.80 3.35
CA THR A 244 -7.47 -39.51 3.81
C THR A 244 -7.38 -41.03 3.57
N ASP A 245 -6.70 -41.47 2.51
CA ASP A 245 -6.39 -42.89 2.29
C ASP A 245 -5.17 -43.31 3.15
N LEU A 246 -5.44 -44.05 4.22
CA LEU A 246 -4.42 -44.53 5.15
C LEU A 246 -3.43 -45.50 4.50
N ALA A 247 -3.81 -46.26 3.48
CA ALA A 247 -2.90 -47.17 2.80
C ALA A 247 -1.85 -46.37 2.01
N VAL A 248 -2.28 -45.33 1.30
CA VAL A 248 -1.37 -44.41 0.60
C VAL A 248 -0.44 -43.71 1.59
N ALA A 249 -0.98 -43.18 2.69
CA ALA A 249 -0.18 -42.50 3.70
C ALA A 249 0.84 -43.45 4.37
N THR A 250 0.45 -44.71 4.63
CA THR A 250 1.34 -45.74 5.20
C THR A 250 2.47 -46.09 4.25
N ASN A 251 2.16 -46.30 2.96
CA ASN A 251 3.16 -46.62 1.95
C ASN A 251 4.19 -45.50 1.79
N LEU A 252 3.77 -44.23 1.82
CA LEU A 252 4.68 -43.08 1.74
C LEU A 252 5.68 -43.04 2.90
N VAL A 253 5.22 -43.34 4.13
CA VAL A 253 6.08 -43.38 5.32
C VAL A 253 7.07 -44.54 5.22
N GLN A 254 6.60 -45.73 4.85
CA GLN A 254 7.45 -46.92 4.71
C GLN A 254 8.48 -46.76 3.58
N GLU A 255 8.10 -46.15 2.46
CA GLU A 255 9.02 -45.84 1.36
C GLU A 255 10.13 -44.88 1.84
N ALA A 256 9.77 -43.81 2.56
CA ALA A 256 10.75 -42.89 3.12
C ALA A 256 11.72 -43.61 4.09
N GLU A 257 11.20 -44.47 4.96
CA GLU A 257 12.03 -45.25 5.89
C GLU A 257 12.99 -46.20 5.14
N GLN A 258 12.50 -46.90 4.11
CA GLN A 258 13.33 -47.78 3.26
C GLN A 258 14.42 -47.03 2.51
N LEU A 259 14.13 -45.81 2.05
CA LEU A 259 15.10 -44.92 1.39
C LEU A 259 16.09 -44.28 2.37
N GLY A 260 15.97 -44.57 3.67
CA GLY A 260 16.94 -44.16 4.69
C GLY A 260 16.71 -42.78 5.29
N PHE A 261 15.53 -42.17 5.07
CA PHE A 261 15.14 -40.93 5.74
C PHE A 261 15.11 -41.13 7.26
N LYS A 262 15.43 -40.07 8.00
CA LYS A 262 15.72 -40.16 9.44
C LYS A 262 14.67 -39.60 10.37
N ALA A 263 13.64 -38.93 9.85
CA ALA A 263 12.53 -38.38 10.63
C ALA A 263 11.31 -38.10 9.73
N ILE A 264 10.12 -38.09 10.33
CA ILE A 264 8.86 -37.73 9.69
C ILE A 264 8.37 -36.39 10.25
N PHE A 265 8.26 -35.40 9.39
CA PHE A 265 7.69 -34.09 9.70
C PHE A 265 6.26 -34.05 9.17
N LEU A 266 5.28 -34.30 10.05
CA LEU A 266 3.86 -34.27 9.69
C LEU A 266 3.38 -32.82 9.62
N THR A 267 2.97 -32.37 8.44
CA THR A 267 2.43 -31.01 8.25
C THR A 267 0.97 -30.95 8.70
N VAL A 268 0.66 -30.06 9.64
CA VAL A 268 -0.69 -29.87 10.22
C VAL A 268 -1.30 -28.49 9.94
N ASP A 269 -0.53 -27.53 9.41
CA ASP A 269 -0.99 -26.16 9.07
C ASP A 269 -1.63 -26.04 7.67
N ALA A 270 -1.73 -27.15 6.95
CA ALA A 270 -2.18 -27.19 5.57
C ALA A 270 -3.18 -28.31 5.29
N ILE A 271 -4.14 -28.45 6.22
CA ILE A 271 -5.33 -29.31 6.07
C ILE A 271 -6.31 -28.80 5.01
N VAL A 272 -6.31 -27.48 4.77
CA VAL A 272 -7.05 -26.82 3.68
C VAL A 272 -6.05 -25.92 2.94
N ILE A 273 -6.06 -25.96 1.61
CA ILE A 273 -5.22 -25.06 0.80
C ILE A 273 -5.94 -23.73 0.62
N THR A 274 -5.27 -22.64 0.99
CA THR A 274 -5.78 -21.28 0.78
C THR A 274 -5.43 -20.73 -0.60
N THR A 275 -6.16 -19.71 -1.01
CA THR A 275 -5.93 -18.96 -2.24
C THR A 275 -4.64 -18.15 -2.13
N ARG A 276 -3.74 -18.35 -3.10
CA ARG A 276 -2.50 -17.58 -3.26
C ARG A 276 -2.66 -16.64 -4.43
N GLU A 277 -3.22 -15.45 -4.19
CA GLU A 277 -3.81 -14.66 -5.26
C GLU A 277 -2.82 -14.25 -6.37
N ARG A 278 -1.55 -14.03 -6.04
CA ARG A 278 -0.50 -13.75 -7.04
C ARG A 278 -0.30 -14.92 -8.00
N ASP A 279 -0.34 -16.15 -7.48
CA ASP A 279 -0.22 -17.37 -8.26
C ASP A 279 -1.45 -17.58 -9.16
N VAL A 280 -2.66 -17.36 -8.61
CA VAL A 280 -3.94 -17.40 -9.35
C VAL A 280 -3.98 -16.38 -10.49
N ARG A 281 -3.45 -15.17 -10.28
CA ARG A 281 -3.41 -14.10 -11.29
C ARG A 281 -2.34 -14.29 -12.36
N SER A 282 -1.33 -15.12 -12.11
CA SER A 282 -0.15 -15.25 -12.98
C SER A 282 -0.49 -15.62 -14.44
N PRO A 283 -1.45 -16.53 -14.74
CA PRO A 283 -1.83 -16.84 -16.11
C PRO A 283 -2.42 -15.62 -16.83
N TRP A 284 -3.24 -14.82 -16.16
CA TRP A 284 -3.87 -13.62 -16.72
C TRP A 284 -2.84 -12.55 -17.07
N VAL A 285 -1.78 -12.43 -16.27
CA VAL A 285 -0.67 -11.51 -16.56
C VAL A 285 0.08 -11.94 -17.82
N LEU A 286 0.31 -13.24 -18.00
CA LEU A 286 0.96 -13.79 -19.19
C LEU A 286 0.05 -13.68 -20.43
N GLU A 287 -1.25 -13.95 -20.29
CA GLU A 287 -2.24 -13.78 -21.37
C GLU A 287 -2.28 -12.33 -21.87
N ALA A 288 -2.26 -11.36 -20.94
CA ALA A 288 -2.23 -9.94 -21.27
C ALA A 288 -0.97 -9.50 -22.03
N GLN A 289 0.19 -10.10 -21.74
CA GLN A 289 1.44 -9.84 -22.49
C GLN A 289 1.35 -10.34 -23.94
N THR A 290 0.62 -11.43 -24.17
CA THR A 290 0.40 -11.98 -25.53
C THR A 290 -0.72 -11.30 -26.31
N GLY A 291 -1.37 -10.27 -25.75
CA GLY A 291 -2.49 -9.55 -26.38
C GLY A 291 -3.83 -10.29 -26.31
N ASN A 292 -3.90 -11.43 -25.60
CA ASN A 292 -5.11 -12.24 -25.43
C ASN A 292 -5.91 -11.79 -24.19
N ILE A 293 -6.25 -10.50 -24.11
CA ILE A 293 -7.04 -9.98 -22.99
C ILE A 293 -8.52 -10.27 -23.25
N GLN A 294 -9.15 -11.08 -22.40
CA GLN A 294 -10.61 -11.19 -22.39
C GLN A 294 -11.21 -10.00 -21.65
N TYR A 295 -12.10 -9.28 -22.32
CA TYR A 295 -12.91 -8.22 -21.72
C TYR A 295 -14.31 -8.75 -21.44
N TYR A 296 -14.90 -8.30 -20.34
CA TYR A 296 -16.27 -8.65 -19.98
C TYR A 296 -17.25 -8.26 -21.11
N SER A 297 -18.09 -9.22 -21.52
CA SER A 297 -19.25 -9.00 -22.36
C SER A 297 -20.54 -9.34 -21.61
N GLU A 298 -21.60 -8.54 -21.81
CA GLU A 298 -22.92 -8.88 -21.26
C GLU A 298 -23.41 -10.22 -21.82
N GLY A 299 -23.65 -11.18 -20.92
CA GLY A 299 -24.07 -12.53 -21.28
C GLY A 299 -22.94 -13.56 -21.31
N ASP A 300 -21.70 -13.18 -21.00
CA ASP A 300 -20.62 -14.14 -20.78
C ASP A 300 -20.99 -15.08 -19.61
N PRO A 301 -20.88 -16.41 -19.78
CA PRO A 301 -21.10 -17.33 -18.68
C PRO A 301 -20.04 -17.12 -17.60
N ASP A 302 -20.44 -17.18 -16.32
CA ASP A 302 -19.50 -17.16 -15.19
C ASP A 302 -18.48 -18.29 -15.36
N GLY A 303 -17.24 -17.92 -15.69
CA GLY A 303 -16.14 -18.87 -15.86
C GLY A 303 -15.65 -19.41 -14.52
N ALA A 304 -15.35 -20.71 -14.46
CA ALA A 304 -14.73 -21.30 -13.27
C ALA A 304 -13.28 -20.83 -13.14
N THR A 305 -12.94 -20.18 -12.01
CA THR A 305 -11.57 -19.75 -11.71
C THR A 305 -10.85 -20.81 -10.88
N ASN A 306 -9.61 -21.16 -11.27
CA ASN A 306 -8.75 -22.02 -10.45
C ASN A 306 -8.15 -21.21 -9.27
N LEU A 307 -8.92 -21.09 -8.18
CA LEU A 307 -8.51 -20.36 -6.96
C LEU A 307 -7.30 -20.98 -6.24
N LEU A 308 -6.94 -22.23 -6.55
CA LEU A 308 -5.77 -22.88 -5.97
C LEU A 308 -4.48 -22.58 -6.75
N GLY A 309 -4.58 -21.99 -7.96
CA GLY A 309 -3.43 -21.70 -8.81
C GLY A 309 -2.56 -22.94 -9.08
N THR A 310 -1.24 -22.78 -9.07
CA THR A 310 -0.26 -23.87 -9.16
C THR A 310 -0.38 -24.83 -7.96
N SER A 311 -0.95 -24.40 -6.84
CA SER A 311 -1.15 -25.25 -5.66
C SER A 311 -2.22 -26.34 -5.87
N SER A 312 -3.08 -26.21 -6.88
CA SER A 312 -4.07 -27.23 -7.27
C SER A 312 -3.43 -28.61 -7.46
N LEU A 313 -2.21 -28.65 -8.01
CA LEU A 313 -1.40 -29.84 -8.24
C LEU A 313 -1.13 -30.68 -6.98
N HIS A 314 -1.28 -30.09 -5.79
CA HIS A 314 -1.06 -30.74 -4.51
C HIS A 314 -2.35 -31.34 -3.90
N VAL A 315 -3.54 -30.90 -4.33
CA VAL A 315 -4.83 -31.24 -3.67
C VAL A 315 -5.54 -32.44 -4.28
N ASN A 316 -5.56 -32.58 -5.60
CA ASN A 316 -6.36 -33.61 -6.28
C ASN A 316 -5.53 -34.88 -6.60
N ARG A 317 -4.40 -35.12 -5.90
CA ARG A 317 -3.41 -36.17 -6.21
C ARG A 317 -3.87 -37.60 -5.86
N ASN A 318 -5.19 -37.87 -5.93
CA ASN A 318 -5.89 -38.96 -5.23
C ASN A 318 -5.72 -38.96 -3.69
N ASN A 319 -5.05 -37.93 -3.14
CA ASN A 319 -4.90 -37.66 -1.72
C ASN A 319 -5.67 -36.39 -1.39
N VAL A 320 -6.98 -36.51 -1.12
CA VAL A 320 -7.66 -35.43 -0.38
C VAL A 320 -6.88 -35.28 0.92
N LEU A 321 -6.30 -34.10 1.13
CA LEU A 321 -5.60 -33.77 2.36
C LEU A 321 -6.54 -34.05 3.53
N ASP A 322 -6.05 -34.79 4.51
CA ASP A 322 -6.90 -35.21 5.63
C ASP A 322 -7.21 -34.02 6.54
N ALA A 323 -8.40 -33.44 6.36
CA ALA A 323 -8.89 -32.33 7.18
C ALA A 323 -9.34 -32.78 8.57
N ASP A 324 -9.57 -34.09 8.77
CA ASP A 324 -10.05 -34.67 10.02
C ASP A 324 -8.90 -35.22 10.88
N MET A 325 -7.65 -34.82 10.60
CA MET A 325 -6.51 -35.14 11.46
C MET A 325 -6.78 -34.66 12.89
N SER A 326 -6.58 -35.55 13.87
CA SER A 326 -6.74 -35.27 15.29
C SER A 326 -5.60 -35.85 16.11
N TRP A 327 -5.32 -35.25 17.26
CA TRP A 327 -4.29 -35.72 18.18
C TRP A 327 -4.50 -37.18 18.61
N GLN A 328 -5.75 -37.57 18.86
CA GLN A 328 -6.13 -38.88 19.40
C GLN A 328 -6.03 -40.02 18.38
N ILE A 329 -6.12 -39.70 17.08
CA ILE A 329 -6.12 -40.72 16.02
C ILE A 329 -4.81 -40.67 15.25
N THR A 330 -4.39 -39.49 14.81
CA THR A 330 -3.30 -39.33 13.85
C THR A 330 -1.95 -39.68 14.45
N ILE A 331 -1.65 -39.26 15.68
CA ILE A 331 -0.35 -39.54 16.32
C ILE A 331 -0.20 -41.03 16.68
N PRO A 332 -1.19 -41.68 17.33
CA PRO A 332 -1.11 -43.12 17.58
C PRO A 332 -1.00 -43.95 16.30
N TRP A 333 -1.74 -43.58 15.25
CA TRP A 333 -1.62 -44.24 13.95
C TRP A 333 -0.22 -44.10 13.37
N LEU A 334 0.34 -42.89 13.31
CA LEU A 334 1.67 -42.67 12.74
C LEU A 334 2.75 -43.43 13.52
N ARG A 335 2.66 -43.44 14.86
CA ARG A 335 3.55 -44.25 15.72
C ARG A 335 3.39 -45.76 15.52
N SER A 336 2.21 -46.23 15.10
CA SER A 336 1.99 -47.67 14.86
C SER A 336 2.70 -48.17 13.59
N ILE A 337 3.02 -47.28 12.64
CA ILE A 337 3.57 -47.66 11.34
C ILE A 337 5.05 -47.31 11.14
N THR A 338 5.66 -46.48 12.02
CA THR A 338 7.08 -46.15 11.95
C THR A 338 7.71 -45.95 13.33
N LYS A 339 9.03 -46.16 13.40
CA LYS A 339 9.86 -45.87 14.58
C LYS A 339 10.70 -44.61 14.41
N LEU A 340 10.63 -43.96 13.26
CA LEU A 340 11.33 -42.71 13.02
C LEU A 340 10.78 -41.61 13.95
N PRO A 341 11.62 -40.67 14.42
CA PRO A 341 11.17 -39.48 15.13
C PRO A 341 10.07 -38.74 14.35
N ILE A 342 9.03 -38.34 15.08
CA ILE A 342 7.89 -37.59 14.57
C ILE A 342 8.04 -36.13 15.02
N VAL A 343 7.95 -35.22 14.06
CA VAL A 343 7.92 -33.78 14.30
C VAL A 343 6.64 -33.20 13.73
N LEU A 344 5.91 -32.41 14.52
CA LEU A 344 4.70 -31.73 14.05
C LEU A 344 5.04 -30.37 13.46
N LYS A 345 4.87 -30.22 12.15
CA LYS A 345 5.14 -28.99 11.41
C LYS A 345 3.85 -28.18 11.25
N GLY A 346 3.86 -26.94 11.72
CA GLY A 346 2.72 -26.03 11.57
C GLY A 346 2.06 -25.61 12.88
N ILE A 347 2.74 -25.81 14.01
CA ILE A 347 2.26 -25.37 15.33
C ILE A 347 2.30 -23.83 15.38
N GLN A 348 1.19 -23.21 15.75
CA GLN A 348 1.00 -21.75 15.67
C GLN A 348 0.62 -21.09 17.01
N CYS A 349 0.43 -21.88 18.07
CA CYS A 349 0.07 -21.40 19.40
C CYS A 349 0.78 -22.21 20.50
N VAL A 350 0.67 -21.73 21.75
CA VAL A 350 1.32 -22.35 22.91
C VAL A 350 0.59 -23.64 23.29
N GLU A 351 -0.73 -23.62 23.18
CA GLU A 351 -1.65 -24.70 23.53
C GLU A 351 -1.33 -25.98 22.75
N ASP A 352 -1.14 -25.86 21.43
CA ASP A 352 -0.80 -27.00 20.57
C ASP A 352 0.63 -27.49 20.80
N ALA A 353 1.57 -26.61 21.18
CA ALA A 353 2.92 -27.02 21.57
C ALA A 353 2.92 -27.88 22.85
N VAL A 354 2.02 -27.55 23.79
CA VAL A 354 1.80 -28.32 25.02
C VAL A 354 1.19 -29.68 24.70
N LEU A 355 0.14 -29.72 23.86
CA LEU A 355 -0.48 -30.98 23.43
C LEU A 355 0.53 -31.89 22.71
N ALA A 356 1.39 -31.33 21.86
CA ALA A 356 2.46 -32.09 21.22
C ALA A 356 3.41 -32.73 22.25
N ALA A 357 3.82 -31.97 23.27
CA ALA A 357 4.65 -32.48 24.35
C ALA A 357 3.96 -33.59 25.16
N GLU A 358 2.65 -33.49 25.39
CA GLU A 358 1.86 -34.53 26.06
C GLU A 358 1.68 -35.80 25.22
N MET A 359 1.61 -35.65 23.90
CA MET A 359 1.61 -36.77 22.94
C MET A 359 2.98 -37.43 22.78
N GLY A 360 4.00 -36.84 23.40
CA GLY A 360 5.36 -37.37 23.46
C GLY A 360 6.05 -37.43 22.11
N VAL A 361 5.71 -36.58 21.14
CA VAL A 361 6.45 -36.48 19.86
C VAL A 361 7.85 -35.92 20.08
N GLU A 362 8.79 -36.26 19.21
CA GLU A 362 10.21 -35.91 19.38
C GLU A 362 10.49 -34.42 19.08
N GLY A 363 9.60 -33.75 18.35
CA GLY A 363 9.72 -32.30 18.16
C GLY A 363 8.48 -31.61 17.60
N ILE A 364 8.54 -30.28 17.57
CA ILE A 364 7.59 -29.41 16.88
C ILE A 364 8.33 -28.40 16.00
N LEU A 365 7.73 -28.02 14.87
CA LEU A 365 8.18 -26.93 14.04
C LEU A 365 7.12 -25.83 14.05
N LEU A 366 7.44 -24.74 14.74
CA LEU A 366 6.64 -23.51 14.79
C LEU A 366 6.66 -22.88 13.39
N SER A 367 5.50 -22.88 12.74
CA SER A 367 5.38 -22.51 11.34
C SER A 367 3.94 -22.12 11.02
N ASN A 368 3.79 -21.14 10.13
CA ASN A 368 2.52 -20.82 9.46
C ASN A 368 2.68 -21.01 7.94
N HIS A 369 3.45 -22.02 7.57
CA HIS A 369 3.80 -22.35 6.20
C HIS A 369 4.53 -21.22 5.44
N GLY A 370 5.24 -20.35 6.17
CA GLY A 370 5.86 -19.16 5.60
C GLY A 370 4.85 -18.15 5.07
N GLY A 371 3.72 -17.99 5.77
CA GLY A 371 2.63 -17.06 5.43
C GLY A 371 1.81 -17.47 4.21
N ARG A 372 1.70 -18.78 3.95
CA ARG A 372 1.04 -19.34 2.75
C ARG A 372 -0.31 -20.00 3.03
N GLN A 373 -0.77 -19.96 4.28
CA GLN A 373 -1.95 -20.67 4.78
C GLN A 373 -2.87 -19.69 5.53
N LEU A 374 -2.95 -19.73 6.86
CA LEU A 374 -3.79 -18.80 7.62
C LEU A 374 -3.21 -17.37 7.62
N GLU A 375 -3.93 -16.42 7.02
CA GLU A 375 -3.63 -14.98 7.11
C GLU A 375 -3.93 -14.47 8.53
N TYR A 376 -3.17 -13.48 9.00
CA TYR A 376 -3.15 -13.05 10.41
C TYR A 376 -2.67 -14.09 11.43
N SER A 377 -2.10 -15.22 11.01
CA SER A 377 -1.35 -16.09 11.93
C SER A 377 -0.21 -15.30 12.59
N LEU A 378 0.00 -15.54 13.88
CA LEU A 378 1.15 -14.98 14.60
C LEU A 378 2.47 -15.39 13.94
N PRO A 379 3.50 -14.52 13.96
CA PRO A 379 4.84 -14.89 13.58
C PRO A 379 5.37 -16.04 14.45
N PRO A 380 6.00 -17.07 13.87
CA PRO A 380 6.55 -18.18 14.64
C PRO A 380 7.54 -17.75 15.72
N LEU A 381 8.27 -16.63 15.53
CA LEU A 381 9.19 -16.10 16.54
C LEU A 381 8.45 -15.56 17.78
N GLU A 382 7.27 -14.96 17.59
CA GLU A 382 6.43 -14.51 18.70
C GLU A 382 5.81 -15.70 19.44
N VAL A 383 5.45 -16.77 18.71
CA VAL A 383 4.98 -18.03 19.32
C VAL A 383 6.12 -18.67 20.14
N LEU A 384 7.33 -18.74 19.58
CA LEU A 384 8.52 -19.24 20.29
C LEU A 384 8.78 -18.45 21.57
N TYR A 385 8.72 -17.12 21.50
CA TYR A 385 8.86 -16.25 22.66
C TYR A 385 7.77 -16.50 23.71
N LYS A 386 6.51 -16.70 23.30
CA LYS A 386 5.41 -17.02 24.21
C LYS A 386 5.60 -18.39 24.89
N ILE A 387 6.01 -19.42 24.15
CA ILE A 387 6.32 -20.74 24.73
C ILE A 387 7.44 -20.60 25.76
N HIS A 388 8.53 -19.90 25.42
CA HIS A 388 9.63 -19.64 26.34
C HIS A 388 9.18 -18.96 27.64
N LYS A 389 8.27 -17.98 27.57
CA LYS A 389 7.78 -17.26 28.75
C LYS A 389 6.72 -18.01 29.54
N GLN A 390 5.84 -18.75 28.89
CA GLN A 390 4.63 -19.31 29.51
C GLN A 390 4.75 -20.79 29.83
N ARG A 391 5.48 -21.55 29.01
CA ARG A 391 5.60 -23.01 29.06
C ARG A 391 7.03 -23.47 28.72
N PRO A 392 8.05 -23.05 29.52
CA PRO A 392 9.43 -23.47 29.30
C PRO A 392 9.63 -25.00 29.42
N ASP A 393 8.74 -25.70 30.11
CA ASP A 393 8.75 -27.17 30.23
C ASP A 393 8.59 -27.90 28.89
N VAL A 394 8.12 -27.21 27.83
CA VAL A 394 8.04 -27.79 26.47
C VAL A 394 9.44 -28.10 25.93
N PHE A 395 10.43 -27.23 26.18
CA PHE A 395 11.81 -27.41 25.71
C PHE A 395 12.55 -28.57 26.41
N GLU A 396 12.05 -29.02 27.56
CA GLU A 396 12.60 -30.17 28.29
C GLU A 396 12.06 -31.51 27.75
N LYS A 397 10.92 -31.48 27.06
CA LYS A 397 10.19 -32.68 26.61
C LYS A 397 10.44 -33.02 25.14
N LEU A 398 10.68 -32.02 24.29
CA LEU A 398 10.85 -32.20 22.85
C LEU A 398 11.74 -31.12 22.22
N GLU A 399 12.24 -31.37 21.00
CA GLU A 399 12.97 -30.36 20.24
C GLU A 399 12.01 -29.35 19.58
N VAL A 400 12.26 -28.05 19.77
CA VAL A 400 11.46 -26.98 19.14
C VAL A 400 12.23 -26.38 17.97
N TYR A 401 11.64 -26.34 16.79
CA TYR A 401 12.17 -25.68 15.59
C TYR A 401 11.27 -24.52 15.18
N ILE A 402 11.78 -23.68 14.29
CA ILE A 402 11.04 -22.54 13.75
C ILE A 402 11.38 -22.33 12.28
N ASP A 403 10.39 -21.98 11.46
CA ASP A 403 10.63 -21.41 10.12
C ASP A 403 9.78 -20.14 9.88
N GLY A 404 9.92 -19.55 8.69
CA GLY A 404 9.19 -18.35 8.28
C GLY A 404 9.95 -17.06 8.56
N GLY A 405 10.15 -16.24 7.52
CA GLY A 405 10.73 -14.89 7.65
C GLY A 405 12.26 -14.79 7.81
N ILE A 406 12.97 -15.86 8.19
CA ILE A 406 14.44 -15.87 8.37
C ILE A 406 15.18 -15.49 7.07
N ARG A 407 16.07 -14.49 7.12
CA ARG A 407 16.89 -14.02 5.98
C ARG A 407 18.35 -13.71 6.34
N ARG A 408 18.69 -13.64 7.63
CA ARG A 408 20.04 -13.33 8.13
C ARG A 408 20.51 -14.35 9.16
N GLY A 409 21.82 -14.49 9.31
CA GLY A 409 22.42 -15.26 10.41
C GLY A 409 21.98 -14.75 11.79
N THR A 410 21.76 -13.44 11.96
CA THR A 410 21.21 -12.87 13.19
C THR A 410 19.80 -13.36 13.51
N ASP A 411 18.98 -13.65 12.49
CA ASP A 411 17.63 -14.18 12.71
C ASP A 411 17.70 -15.60 13.27
N VAL A 412 18.63 -16.40 12.74
CA VAL A 412 18.96 -17.73 13.26
C VAL A 412 19.33 -17.62 14.74
N ILE A 413 20.32 -16.77 15.06
CA ILE A 413 20.80 -16.63 16.44
C ILE A 413 19.70 -16.18 17.41
N LYS A 414 18.82 -15.24 17.02
CA LYS A 414 17.67 -14.82 17.84
C LYS A 414 16.76 -16.00 18.20
N ALA A 415 16.45 -16.85 17.23
CA ALA A 415 15.63 -18.04 17.46
C ALA A 415 16.33 -19.05 18.39
N ILE A 416 17.63 -19.29 18.18
CA ILE A 416 18.40 -20.21 19.02
C ILE A 416 18.45 -19.71 20.48
N CYS A 417 18.68 -18.41 20.69
CA CYS A 417 18.64 -17.83 22.04
C CYS A 417 17.29 -18.04 22.75
N LEU A 418 16.17 -18.11 22.02
CA LEU A 418 14.85 -18.40 22.63
C LEU A 418 14.61 -19.89 22.91
N GLY A 419 15.57 -20.76 22.61
CA GLY A 419 15.47 -22.20 22.83
C GLY A 419 15.09 -23.01 21.59
N ALA A 420 14.99 -22.41 20.40
CA ALA A 420 14.86 -23.21 19.19
C ALA A 420 16.13 -24.03 18.96
N LYS A 421 15.99 -25.29 18.56
CA LYS A 421 17.10 -26.20 18.29
C LYS A 421 17.80 -25.90 16.96
N ALA A 422 17.00 -25.54 15.96
CA ALA A 422 17.44 -25.14 14.63
C ALA A 422 16.33 -24.37 13.91
N VAL A 423 16.69 -23.65 12.84
CA VAL A 423 15.71 -22.91 12.02
C VAL A 423 15.61 -23.47 10.60
N GLY A 424 14.39 -23.53 10.08
CA GLY A 424 14.10 -23.98 8.72
C GLY A 424 14.09 -22.80 7.74
N LEU A 425 14.70 -22.98 6.56
CA LEU A 425 14.61 -22.01 5.46
C LEU A 425 13.96 -22.67 4.24
N GLY A 426 12.92 -22.03 3.69
CA GLY A 426 12.26 -22.47 2.45
C GLY A 426 12.69 -21.63 1.26
N ARG A 427 12.04 -20.48 1.07
CA ARG A 427 12.29 -19.55 -0.06
C ARG A 427 13.77 -19.24 -0.32
N PRO A 428 14.64 -19.01 0.68
CA PRO A 428 16.06 -18.78 0.41
C PRO A 428 16.74 -19.91 -0.38
N PHE A 429 16.46 -21.19 -0.08
CA PHE A 429 16.98 -22.32 -0.86
C PHE A 429 16.38 -22.37 -2.27
N LEU A 430 15.08 -22.11 -2.41
CA LEU A 430 14.42 -22.02 -3.73
C LEU A 430 15.01 -20.89 -4.58
N TYR A 431 15.33 -19.74 -3.99
CA TYR A 431 15.95 -18.64 -4.71
C TYR A 431 17.42 -18.93 -5.05
N ALA A 432 18.17 -19.56 -4.13
CA ALA A 432 19.55 -19.95 -4.38
C ALA A 432 19.67 -20.96 -5.54
N LEU A 433 18.83 -22.01 -5.55
CA LEU A 433 18.82 -22.98 -6.66
C LEU A 433 18.32 -22.35 -7.96
N SER A 434 17.36 -21.42 -7.91
CA SER A 434 16.84 -20.79 -9.13
C SER A 434 17.86 -19.83 -9.74
N ALA A 435 18.58 -19.10 -8.89
CA ALA A 435 19.55 -18.12 -9.33
C ALA A 435 20.83 -18.77 -9.89
N TYR A 436 21.36 -19.83 -9.26
CA TYR A 436 22.66 -20.40 -9.61
C TYR A 436 22.77 -21.93 -9.45
N GLY A 437 21.65 -22.65 -9.28
CA GLY A 437 21.66 -24.10 -9.07
C GLY A 437 22.40 -24.51 -7.79
N GLU A 438 23.08 -25.65 -7.84
CA GLU A 438 23.86 -26.21 -6.72
C GLU A 438 24.85 -25.22 -6.10
N VAL A 439 25.65 -24.52 -6.92
CA VAL A 439 26.65 -23.56 -6.41
C VAL A 439 26.02 -22.34 -5.74
N GLY A 440 24.77 -22.01 -6.11
CA GLY A 440 23.97 -20.99 -5.43
C GLY A 440 23.63 -21.41 -4.01
N VAL A 441 23.23 -22.67 -3.83
CA VAL A 441 22.93 -23.25 -2.50
C VAL A 441 24.17 -23.24 -1.63
N SER A 442 25.32 -23.72 -2.14
CA SER A 442 26.59 -23.68 -1.39
C SER A 442 27.00 -22.24 -1.03
N LYS A 443 26.81 -21.28 -1.94
CA LYS A 443 27.07 -19.86 -1.67
C LYS A 443 26.18 -19.29 -0.57
N MET A 444 24.89 -19.63 -0.60
CA MET A 444 23.92 -19.22 0.43
C MET A 444 24.34 -19.74 1.82
N LEU A 445 24.74 -21.01 1.91
CA LEU A 445 25.19 -21.63 3.15
C LEU A 445 26.48 -20.99 3.67
N SER A 446 27.45 -20.70 2.80
CA SER A 446 28.67 -19.96 3.17
C SER A 446 28.38 -18.55 3.69
N ILE A 447 27.39 -17.86 3.13
CA ILE A 447 26.94 -16.56 3.66
C ILE A 447 26.36 -16.72 5.07
N LEU A 448 25.46 -17.70 5.27
CA LEU A 448 24.84 -17.95 6.56
C LEU A 448 25.87 -18.34 7.62
N GLU A 449 26.80 -19.25 7.31
CA GLU A 449 27.91 -19.62 8.19
C GLU A 449 28.68 -18.39 8.65
N ARG A 450 29.10 -17.54 7.69
CA ARG A 450 29.84 -16.31 8.00
C ARG A 450 29.01 -15.37 8.89
N GLU A 451 27.74 -15.16 8.59
CA GLU A 451 26.86 -14.29 9.39
C GLU A 451 26.66 -14.85 10.80
N ILE A 452 26.35 -16.15 10.94
CA ILE A 452 26.15 -16.85 12.21
C ILE A 452 27.41 -16.77 13.08
N VAL A 453 28.57 -17.21 12.56
CA VAL A 453 29.84 -17.20 13.29
C VAL A 453 30.24 -15.78 13.69
N THR A 454 30.05 -14.80 12.81
CA THR A 454 30.34 -13.39 13.14
C THR A 454 29.44 -12.90 14.27
N SER A 455 28.13 -13.18 14.19
CA SER A 455 27.18 -12.78 15.22
C SER A 455 27.42 -13.46 16.56
N MET A 456 27.73 -14.77 16.58
CA MET A 456 28.11 -15.49 17.80
C MET A 456 29.33 -14.86 18.47
N ARG A 457 30.39 -14.60 17.70
CA ARG A 457 31.60 -13.93 18.22
C ARG A 457 31.29 -12.55 18.79
N LEU A 458 30.51 -11.73 18.09
CA LEU A 458 30.13 -10.39 18.56
C LEU A 458 29.20 -10.43 19.79
N LEU A 459 28.46 -11.52 19.96
CA LEU A 459 27.66 -11.78 21.17
C LEU A 459 28.48 -12.29 22.35
N GLY A 460 29.73 -12.70 22.12
CA GLY A 460 30.53 -13.37 23.14
C GLY A 460 30.13 -14.83 23.35
N ALA A 461 29.65 -15.50 22.31
CA ALA A 461 29.34 -16.93 22.27
C ALA A 461 30.40 -17.67 21.43
N ALA A 462 30.96 -18.74 21.98
CA ALA A 462 31.92 -19.60 21.29
C ALA A 462 31.26 -20.90 20.78
N SER A 463 30.07 -21.24 21.27
CA SER A 463 29.29 -22.40 20.87
C SER A 463 27.80 -22.09 20.86
N ILE A 464 26.99 -22.97 20.27
CA ILE A 464 25.53 -22.87 20.30
C ILE A 464 24.98 -22.91 21.74
N ASP A 465 25.63 -23.64 22.64
CA ASP A 465 25.22 -23.76 24.05
C ASP A 465 25.39 -22.44 24.83
N ASP A 466 26.23 -21.52 24.35
CA ASP A 466 26.38 -20.18 24.93
C ASP A 466 25.21 -19.24 24.55
N LEU A 467 24.37 -19.62 23.59
CA LEU A 467 23.27 -18.79 23.09
C LEU A 467 22.03 -18.96 23.96
N THR A 468 21.95 -18.15 25.01
CA THR A 468 20.88 -18.23 26.00
C THR A 468 19.84 -17.12 25.85
N PRO A 469 18.63 -17.27 26.43
CA PRO A 469 17.58 -16.25 26.36
C PRO A 469 18.00 -14.89 26.93
N GLU A 470 18.93 -14.84 27.88
CA GLU A 470 19.46 -13.60 28.45
C GLU A 470 20.31 -12.79 27.46
N LEU A 471 20.71 -13.38 26.34
CA LEU A 471 21.43 -12.67 25.28
C LEU A 471 20.49 -11.90 24.35
N ILE A 472 19.16 -12.02 24.52
CA ILE A 472 18.21 -11.30 23.69
C ILE A 472 17.10 -10.63 24.51
N GLU A 473 16.58 -9.54 23.98
CA GLU A 473 15.46 -8.80 24.54
C GLU A 473 14.42 -8.57 23.46
N ARG A 474 13.17 -8.93 23.76
CA ARG A 474 12.02 -8.52 22.95
C ARG A 474 11.72 -7.06 23.30
N VAL A 475 11.97 -6.18 22.35
CA VAL A 475 11.66 -4.77 22.44
C VAL A 475 10.34 -4.54 21.69
N ASP A 476 9.29 -4.24 22.44
CA ASP A 476 8.13 -3.59 21.87
C ASP A 476 8.58 -2.19 21.45
N TRP A 477 8.95 -2.04 20.17
CA TRP A 477 9.01 -0.70 19.62
C TRP A 477 7.55 -0.19 19.60
N GLU A 478 7.21 0.64 20.57
CA GLU A 478 6.48 1.84 20.18
C GLU A 478 7.43 2.60 19.25
N PRO A 479 6.98 3.17 18.13
CA PRO A 479 7.83 4.04 17.34
C PRO A 479 8.34 5.13 18.29
N ARG A 480 9.60 5.00 18.73
CA ARG A 480 10.32 6.04 19.44
C ARG A 480 10.57 7.12 18.41
N PHE A 481 9.57 7.97 18.19
CA PHE A 481 9.85 9.36 17.89
C PHE A 481 10.83 9.82 18.98
N PRO A 482 11.94 10.47 18.62
CA PRO A 482 13.00 10.77 19.58
C PRO A 482 12.38 11.45 20.80
N ALA A 483 12.56 10.85 21.99
CA ALA A 483 12.08 11.35 23.28
C ALA A 483 12.79 12.65 23.73
N GLY A 484 13.38 13.40 22.80
CA GLY A 484 13.85 14.78 22.93
C GLY A 484 13.24 15.74 21.90
N LEU A 485 12.42 15.24 20.97
CA LEU A 485 11.53 16.00 20.09
C LEU A 485 10.04 15.65 20.30
N LEU A 486 9.76 14.76 21.26
CA LEU A 486 8.48 14.66 21.95
C LEU A 486 8.60 15.50 23.22
N ILE A 487 8.18 16.76 23.11
CA ILE A 487 7.70 17.54 24.24
C ILE A 487 6.85 16.61 25.13
N LYS A 488 6.94 16.74 26.45
CA LYS A 488 5.92 16.29 27.40
C LYS A 488 4.55 16.87 26.99
N VAL A 489 3.95 16.36 25.92
CA VAL A 489 2.57 16.62 25.59
C VAL A 489 1.82 15.54 26.32
N GLN A 490 1.19 15.94 27.42
CA GLN A 490 0.13 15.20 28.08
C GLN A 490 -0.70 14.48 27.00
N SER A 491 -0.58 13.16 26.92
CA SER A 491 -1.15 12.34 25.83
C SER A 491 -2.68 12.41 25.77
N SER A 492 -3.35 12.86 26.84
CA SER A 492 -4.78 13.16 26.79
C SER A 492 -5.11 14.43 26.00
N LYS A 493 -4.21 15.41 25.89
CA LYS A 493 -4.48 16.68 25.20
C LYS A 493 -4.21 16.60 23.70
N PHE A 494 -3.15 15.93 23.22
CA PHE A 494 -2.85 15.87 21.78
C PHE A 494 -3.81 14.97 21.01
N LEU A 495 -4.13 13.77 21.54
CA LEU A 495 -5.14 12.89 20.96
C LEU A 495 -6.52 13.57 21.00
N CYS A 496 -6.85 14.27 22.10
CA CYS A 496 -8.07 15.06 22.18
C CYS A 496 -8.03 16.30 21.26
N LEU A 497 -6.90 16.94 21.01
CA LEU A 497 -6.73 18.03 20.03
C LEU A 497 -6.83 17.52 18.59
N MET A 498 -6.30 16.33 18.29
CA MET A 498 -6.33 15.74 16.96
C MET A 498 -7.72 15.17 16.65
N ILE A 499 -8.36 14.51 17.62
CA ILE A 499 -9.77 14.13 17.56
C ILE A 499 -10.66 15.38 17.50
N SER A 500 -10.37 16.45 18.26
CA SER A 500 -11.08 17.73 18.16
C SER A 500 -10.83 18.43 16.83
N ALA A 501 -9.65 18.27 16.22
CA ALA A 501 -9.35 18.81 14.90
C ALA A 501 -10.03 18.01 13.78
N LEU A 502 -10.12 16.69 13.91
CA LEU A 502 -10.85 15.81 12.98
C LEU A 502 -12.37 15.93 13.14
N LEU A 503 -12.90 15.98 14.37
CA LEU A 503 -14.29 16.30 14.67
C LEU A 503 -14.62 17.74 14.28
N GLY A 504 -13.67 18.67 14.47
CA GLY A 504 -13.75 20.02 13.96
C GLY A 504 -13.86 20.03 12.44
N PHE A 505 -13.01 19.27 11.74
CA PHE A 505 -13.03 19.15 10.28
C PHE A 505 -14.34 18.53 9.77
N ALA A 506 -14.82 17.44 10.39
CA ALA A 506 -16.13 16.85 10.09
C ALA A 506 -17.30 17.80 10.44
N GLY A 507 -17.18 18.55 11.53
CA GLY A 507 -18.13 19.61 11.87
C GLY A 507 -18.17 20.69 10.79
N TRP A 508 -17.01 21.12 10.30
CA TRP A 508 -16.88 22.15 9.27
C TRP A 508 -17.43 21.75 7.91
N THR A 509 -17.58 20.46 7.59
CA THR A 509 -18.21 20.02 6.33
C THR A 509 -19.74 20.06 6.39
N PHE A 510 -20.34 19.79 7.56
CA PHE A 510 -21.80 19.64 7.70
C PHE A 510 -22.48 20.84 8.39
N VAL A 511 -21.87 21.41 9.43
CA VAL A 511 -22.47 22.46 10.27
C VAL A 511 -22.78 23.74 9.49
N PRO A 512 -21.89 24.27 8.62
CA PRO A 512 -22.20 25.47 7.83
C PRO A 512 -23.45 25.30 6.96
N ASN A 513 -23.61 24.13 6.35
CA ASN A 513 -24.77 23.82 5.51
C ASN A 513 -26.06 23.74 6.33
N ILE A 514 -26.01 23.11 7.51
CA ILE A 514 -27.17 23.02 8.42
C ILE A 514 -27.56 24.42 8.92
N ALA A 515 -26.60 25.19 9.43
CA ALA A 515 -26.84 26.55 9.92
C ALA A 515 -27.38 27.48 8.81
N THR A 516 -26.84 27.35 7.59
CA THR A 516 -27.33 28.09 6.41
C THR A 516 -28.78 27.74 6.10
N ARG A 517 -29.18 26.46 6.15
CA ARG A 517 -30.58 26.06 5.90
C ARG A 517 -31.55 26.71 6.89
N HIS A 518 -31.15 26.86 8.15
CA HIS A 518 -31.98 27.52 9.16
C HIS A 518 -32.01 29.04 8.95
N ALA A 519 -30.85 29.67 8.75
CA ALA A 519 -30.76 31.10 8.49
C ALA A 519 -31.48 31.51 7.20
N LEU A 520 -31.43 30.68 6.15
CA LEU A 520 -32.08 30.93 4.88
C LEU A 520 -33.60 30.99 5.02
N LYS A 521 -34.21 30.19 5.90
CA LYS A 521 -35.66 30.29 6.16
C LYS A 521 -36.04 31.69 6.65
N ILE A 522 -35.22 32.26 7.53
CA ILE A 522 -35.41 33.62 8.06
C ILE A 522 -35.18 34.65 6.96
N VAL A 523 -34.10 34.51 6.17
CA VAL A 523 -33.79 35.41 5.05
C VAL A 523 -34.90 35.39 4.00
N LEU A 524 -35.45 34.22 3.67
CA LEU A 524 -36.56 34.09 2.73
C LEU A 524 -37.85 34.68 3.29
N GLN A 525 -38.15 34.51 4.59
CA GLN A 525 -39.29 35.15 5.24
C GLN A 525 -39.16 36.68 5.22
N LEU A 526 -37.99 37.22 5.56
CA LEU A 526 -37.69 38.65 5.50
C LEU A 526 -37.75 39.19 4.07
N TYR A 527 -37.25 38.43 3.09
CA TYR A 527 -37.37 38.77 1.68
C TYR A 527 -38.84 38.89 1.27
N THR A 528 -39.69 37.93 1.64
CA THR A 528 -41.12 37.99 1.33
C THR A 528 -41.82 39.17 2.00
N GLN A 529 -41.45 39.49 3.24
CA GLN A 529 -42.02 40.63 3.99
C GLN A 529 -41.58 41.99 3.42
N LEU A 530 -40.31 42.14 3.05
CA LEU A 530 -39.75 43.41 2.57
C LEU A 530 -40.03 43.67 1.09
N SER A 531 -40.08 42.62 0.26
CA SER A 531 -40.27 42.77 -1.20
C SER A 531 -41.72 42.56 -1.67
N GLY A 532 -42.59 42.03 -0.81
CA GLY A 532 -43.99 41.71 -1.14
C GLY A 532 -44.17 40.61 -2.20
N ARG A 533 -43.08 39.92 -2.61
CA ARG A 533 -43.08 38.85 -3.61
C ARG A 533 -43.12 37.47 -2.96
N PRO A 534 -43.70 36.44 -3.61
CA PRO A 534 -43.69 35.08 -3.09
C PRO A 534 -42.26 34.53 -2.99
N SER A 535 -42.05 33.61 -2.04
CA SER A 535 -40.71 33.04 -1.78
C SER A 535 -40.20 32.30 -3.02
N PRO A 536 -38.97 32.59 -3.51
CA PRO A 536 -38.42 31.92 -4.68
C PRO A 536 -38.26 30.41 -4.40
N ALA A 537 -38.71 29.58 -5.33
CA ALA A 537 -38.66 28.13 -5.20
C ALA A 537 -37.22 27.58 -5.40
N PRO A 538 -36.87 26.44 -4.79
CA PRO A 538 -35.61 25.75 -5.06
C PRO A 538 -35.44 25.48 -6.56
N GLY A 539 -34.33 25.94 -7.14
CA GLY A 539 -34.05 25.84 -8.59
C GLY A 539 -34.10 27.16 -9.35
N GLN A 540 -34.68 28.22 -8.78
CA GLN A 540 -34.60 29.57 -9.35
C GLN A 540 -33.24 30.22 -9.05
N GLN A 541 -32.69 31.00 -9.99
CA GLN A 541 -31.39 31.67 -9.82
C GLN A 541 -31.33 32.56 -8.57
N LEU A 542 -32.43 33.25 -8.26
CA LEU A 542 -32.52 34.12 -7.08
C LEU A 542 -32.42 33.35 -5.75
N TYR A 543 -33.02 32.15 -5.68
CA TYR A 543 -32.89 31.28 -4.50
C TYR A 543 -31.44 30.85 -4.29
N SER A 544 -30.75 30.47 -5.37
CA SER A 544 -29.33 30.08 -5.31
C SER A 544 -28.42 31.24 -4.90
N GLN A 545 -28.70 32.46 -5.36
CA GLN A 545 -27.98 33.67 -4.93
C GLN A 545 -28.18 33.94 -3.44
N LEU A 546 -29.43 33.92 -2.95
CA LEU A 546 -29.74 34.11 -1.53
C LEU A 546 -29.10 33.04 -0.65
N TYR A 547 -29.07 31.79 -1.10
CA TYR A 547 -28.37 30.70 -0.42
C TYR A 547 -26.87 30.98 -0.29
N ARG A 548 -26.20 31.37 -1.39
CA ARG A 548 -24.76 31.66 -1.41
C ARG A 548 -24.39 32.80 -0.47
N TYR A 549 -25.14 33.90 -0.48
CA TYR A 549 -24.91 35.01 0.44
C TYR A 549 -25.17 34.63 1.89
N THR A 550 -26.27 33.91 2.16
CA THR A 550 -26.57 33.43 3.52
C THR A 550 -25.45 32.52 4.04
N TYR A 551 -24.95 31.60 3.22
CA TYR A 551 -23.84 30.72 3.56
C TYR A 551 -22.56 31.52 3.88
N ALA A 552 -22.21 32.46 3.02
CA ALA A 552 -21.05 33.33 3.21
C ALA A 552 -21.14 34.11 4.53
N THR A 553 -22.30 34.69 4.83
CA THR A 553 -22.53 35.46 6.07
C THR A 553 -22.44 34.57 7.32
N VAL A 554 -23.04 33.39 7.31
CA VAL A 554 -23.00 32.46 8.46
C VAL A 554 -21.57 32.02 8.76
N VAL A 555 -20.81 31.63 7.72
CA VAL A 555 -19.42 31.20 7.87
C VAL A 555 -18.54 32.35 8.36
N LEU A 556 -18.66 33.55 7.78
CA LEU A 556 -17.88 34.72 8.20
C LEU A 556 -18.20 35.15 9.63
N ALA A 557 -19.48 35.15 10.03
CA ALA A 557 -19.89 35.49 11.40
C ALA A 557 -19.30 34.50 12.42
N TYR A 558 -19.30 33.20 12.12
CA TYR A 558 -18.73 32.19 12.99
C TYR A 558 -17.20 32.27 13.06
N LEU A 559 -16.54 32.48 11.92
CA LEU A 559 -15.08 32.70 11.88
C LEU A 559 -14.70 33.96 12.67
N LEU A 560 -15.48 35.04 12.56
CA LEU A 560 -15.24 36.30 13.27
C LEU A 560 -15.45 36.13 14.78
N TYR A 561 -16.50 35.41 15.18
CA TYR A 561 -16.72 35.05 16.58
C TYR A 561 -15.52 34.29 17.17
N ASN A 562 -15.04 33.25 16.48
CA ASN A 562 -13.89 32.47 16.94
C ASN A 562 -12.62 33.28 17.02
N LEU A 563 -12.42 34.19 16.07
CA LEU A 563 -11.27 35.08 16.08
C LEU A 563 -11.31 36.05 17.26
N ILE A 564 -12.45 36.69 17.52
CA ILE A 564 -12.63 37.59 18.65
C ILE A 564 -12.47 36.82 19.97
N ASN A 565 -13.09 35.65 20.07
CA ASN A 565 -13.02 34.80 21.25
C ASN A 565 -11.59 34.29 21.51
N GLY A 566 -10.86 33.87 20.48
CA GLY A 566 -9.47 33.44 20.56
C GLY A 566 -8.51 34.57 20.92
N SER A 567 -8.80 35.79 20.46
CA SER A 567 -8.06 37.00 20.83
C SER A 567 -8.32 37.40 22.29
N ASN A 568 -9.58 37.33 22.76
CA ASN A 568 -9.95 37.77 24.11
C ASN A 568 -9.57 36.77 25.20
N ASN A 569 -9.54 35.47 24.91
CA ASN A 569 -9.25 34.40 25.89
C ASN A 569 -7.78 33.95 25.88
N MET A 570 -6.86 34.80 25.44
CA MET A 570 -5.43 34.48 25.47
C MET A 570 -4.93 34.47 26.92
N ALA A 571 -4.08 33.50 27.27
CA ALA A 571 -3.52 33.41 28.61
C ALA A 571 -2.71 34.69 28.96
N PRO A 572 -2.78 35.17 30.22
CA PRO A 572 -2.09 36.37 30.63
C PRO A 572 -0.58 36.17 30.55
N ASN A 573 0.14 37.20 30.10
CA ASN A 573 1.60 37.17 30.06
C ASN A 573 2.21 37.50 31.44
N PHE A 574 3.50 37.21 31.64
CA PHE A 574 4.21 37.44 32.91
C PHE A 574 4.18 38.89 33.40
N TYR A 575 4.12 39.87 32.50
CA TYR A 575 3.98 41.27 32.87
C TYR A 575 2.58 41.56 33.42
N GLU A 576 1.53 41.00 32.81
CA GLU A 576 0.15 41.08 33.29
C GLU A 576 -0.03 40.35 34.63
N ILE A 577 0.61 39.19 34.82
CA ILE A 577 0.61 38.45 36.10
C ILE A 577 1.22 39.29 37.23
N LEU A 578 2.28 40.03 36.95
CA LEU A 578 2.95 40.92 37.91
C LEU A 578 2.30 42.31 38.01
N GLY A 579 1.32 42.63 37.14
CA GLY A 579 0.66 43.94 37.09
C GLY A 579 1.59 45.07 36.65
N VAL A 580 2.57 44.79 35.80
CA VAL A 580 3.58 45.76 35.33
C VAL A 580 3.56 45.92 33.81
N SER A 581 4.09 47.05 33.31
CA SER A 581 4.24 47.27 31.86
C SER A 581 5.37 46.40 31.27
N PRO A 582 5.27 45.91 30.02
CA PRO A 582 6.37 45.25 29.32
C PRO A 582 7.67 46.08 29.23
N LEU A 583 7.58 47.40 29.39
CA LEU A 583 8.71 48.34 29.38
C LEU A 583 9.32 48.59 30.77
N VAL A 584 8.88 47.87 31.80
CA VAL A 584 9.35 48.05 33.19
C VAL A 584 10.85 47.73 33.34
N ASP A 585 11.53 48.51 34.16
CA ASP A 585 12.93 48.30 34.54
C ASP A 585 13.07 47.27 35.68
N GLU A 586 14.30 46.87 36.00
CA GLU A 586 14.54 45.84 37.03
C GLU A 586 14.06 46.27 38.42
N ASN A 587 14.14 47.57 38.74
CA ASN A 587 13.70 48.11 40.02
C ASN A 587 12.17 48.07 40.15
N GLY A 588 11.44 48.42 39.09
CA GLY A 588 9.99 48.29 39.02
C GLY A 588 9.50 46.84 39.18
N LEU A 589 10.21 45.87 38.57
CA LEU A 589 9.90 44.44 38.75
C LEU A 589 10.06 43.98 40.19
N LYS A 590 11.17 44.36 40.84
CA LYS A 590 11.44 44.01 42.26
C LYS A 590 10.38 44.61 43.19
N LEU A 591 9.95 45.85 42.92
CA LEU A 591 8.92 46.51 43.72
C LEU A 591 7.57 45.82 43.58
N ALA A 592 7.15 45.51 42.36
CA ALA A 592 5.89 44.82 42.07
C ALA A 592 5.84 43.43 42.71
N PHE A 593 6.91 42.64 42.59
CA PHE A 593 6.99 41.31 43.21
C PHE A 593 6.95 41.39 44.74
N ARG A 594 7.64 42.35 45.37
CA ARG A 594 7.59 42.56 46.83
C ARG A 594 6.19 42.92 47.32
N GLN A 595 5.49 43.80 46.61
CA GLN A 595 4.11 44.17 46.94
C GLN A 595 3.16 42.99 46.81
N PHE A 596 3.30 42.20 45.75
CA PHE A 596 2.55 40.96 45.54
C PHE A 596 2.84 39.94 46.66
N ALA A 597 4.10 39.65 46.94
CA ALA A 597 4.51 38.68 47.94
C ALA A 597 4.05 39.07 49.36
N LYS A 598 4.02 40.37 49.69
CA LYS A 598 3.49 40.86 50.97
C LYS A 598 2.01 40.54 51.16
N ARG A 599 1.23 40.52 50.07
CA ARG A 599 -0.23 40.31 50.08
C ARG A 599 -0.62 38.84 49.92
N PHE A 600 0.15 38.07 49.16
CA PHE A 600 -0.20 36.70 48.74
C PHE A 600 0.81 35.62 49.18
N HIS A 601 1.61 35.88 50.22
CA HIS A 601 2.52 34.87 50.77
C HIS A 601 1.77 33.60 51.22
N PRO A 602 2.25 32.38 50.91
CA PRO A 602 1.56 31.12 51.24
C PRO A 602 1.18 30.98 52.72
N ASP A 603 2.01 31.49 53.62
CA ASP A 603 1.76 31.50 55.07
C ASP A 603 0.55 32.36 55.50
N ARG A 604 0.06 33.26 54.62
CA ARG A 604 -1.06 34.16 54.90
C ARG A 604 -2.36 33.77 54.20
N VAL A 605 -2.28 33.25 52.98
CA VAL A 605 -3.46 32.92 52.14
C VAL A 605 -3.77 31.42 52.09
N GLY A 606 -2.93 30.58 52.70
CA GLY A 606 -3.12 29.14 52.74
C GLY A 606 -2.80 28.44 51.41
N PRO A 607 -3.04 27.11 51.32
CA PRO A 607 -2.61 26.27 50.20
C PRO A 607 -3.25 26.63 48.86
N GLN A 608 -4.41 27.29 48.86
CA GLN A 608 -5.07 27.78 47.63
C GLN A 608 -4.30 28.94 46.97
N GLY A 609 -3.50 29.71 47.73
CA GLY A 609 -2.66 30.79 47.20
C GLY A 609 -1.26 30.35 46.77
N ALA A 610 -0.86 29.11 47.09
CA ALA A 610 0.49 28.62 46.81
C ALA A 610 0.78 28.49 45.32
N GLU A 611 -0.21 28.07 44.52
CA GLU A 611 -0.06 27.94 43.07
C GLU A 611 0.15 29.32 42.40
N LEU A 612 -0.69 30.29 42.75
CA LEU A 612 -0.57 31.66 42.25
C LEU A 612 0.78 32.27 42.63
N PHE A 613 1.24 32.05 43.87
CA PHE A 613 2.53 32.54 44.34
C PHE A 613 3.71 31.91 43.58
N MET A 614 3.66 30.60 43.31
CA MET A 614 4.68 29.92 42.49
C MET A 614 4.73 30.49 41.07
N GLN A 615 3.57 30.67 40.43
CA GLN A 615 3.50 31.26 39.08
C GLN A 615 4.07 32.68 39.04
N THR A 616 3.74 33.53 40.01
CA THR A 616 4.24 34.91 40.07
C THR A 616 5.75 34.97 40.38
N ARG A 617 6.26 34.05 41.20
CA ARG A 617 7.71 33.93 41.45
C ARG A 617 8.46 33.53 40.20
N ASP A 618 7.97 32.51 39.49
CA ASP A 618 8.61 32.01 38.28
C ASP A 618 8.58 33.09 37.17
N ALA A 619 7.47 33.83 37.05
CA ALA A 619 7.37 35.01 36.19
C ALA A 619 8.41 36.10 36.55
N PHE A 620 8.59 36.40 37.83
CA PHE A 620 9.57 37.38 38.30
C PHE A 620 11.01 36.96 37.99
N GLU A 621 11.40 35.72 38.29
CA GLU A 621 12.75 35.21 38.02
C GLU A 621 13.04 35.16 36.51
N ALA A 622 12.04 34.82 35.68
CA ALA A 622 12.16 34.85 34.22
C ALA A 622 12.46 36.27 33.69
N LEU A 623 11.70 37.26 34.14
CA LEU A 623 11.80 38.64 33.66
C LEU A 623 13.00 39.40 34.23
N LYS A 624 13.52 38.97 35.39
CA LYS A 624 14.70 39.57 36.02
C LYS A 624 15.98 39.32 35.23
N ASN A 625 16.12 38.15 34.61
CA ASN A 625 17.29 37.83 33.78
C ASN A 625 17.09 38.40 32.36
N PRO A 626 17.96 39.31 31.86
CA PRO A 626 17.77 39.96 30.55
C PRO A 626 17.79 38.97 29.38
N THR A 627 18.56 37.88 29.47
CA THR A 627 18.63 36.85 28.43
C THR A 627 17.37 35.98 28.41
N ILE A 628 16.84 35.62 29.57
CA ILE A 628 15.60 34.85 29.68
C ILE A 628 14.40 35.71 29.32
N ARG A 629 14.37 36.99 29.73
CA ARG A 629 13.36 37.98 29.31
C ARG A 629 13.33 38.14 27.80
N PHE A 630 14.49 38.28 27.16
CA PHE A 630 14.62 38.35 25.69
C PHE A 630 13.99 37.13 24.99
N ALA A 631 14.25 35.93 25.51
CA ALA A 631 13.71 34.69 24.96
C ALA A 631 12.20 34.56 25.23
N TYR A 632 11.76 34.85 26.45
CA TYR A 632 10.37 34.81 26.89
C TYR A 632 9.47 35.71 26.03
N ASP A 633 9.90 36.95 25.76
CA ASP A 633 9.10 37.88 24.97
C ASP A 633 8.76 37.30 23.58
N ARG A 634 9.67 36.52 22.98
CA ARG A 634 9.58 35.95 21.62
C ARG A 634 8.93 34.58 21.55
N PHE A 635 9.19 33.71 22.53
CA PHE A 635 8.79 32.30 22.49
C PHE A 635 7.84 31.89 23.62
N GLY A 636 7.53 32.81 24.54
CA GLY A 636 6.58 32.59 25.62
C GLY A 636 7.13 31.79 26.81
N PRO A 637 6.25 31.27 27.67
CA PRO A 637 6.63 30.63 28.95
C PRO A 637 7.43 29.32 28.80
N ASP A 638 7.39 28.68 27.63
CA ASP A 638 8.12 27.43 27.35
C ASP A 638 9.64 27.58 27.51
N VAL A 639 10.15 28.80 27.38
CA VAL A 639 11.56 29.17 27.58
C VAL A 639 12.08 28.73 28.95
N LEU A 640 11.22 28.69 29.97
CA LEU A 640 11.58 28.25 31.32
C LEU A 640 12.00 26.78 31.39
N GLN A 641 11.61 25.97 30.40
CA GLN A 641 12.00 24.56 30.30
C GLN A 641 13.38 24.39 29.65
N TRP A 642 13.93 25.42 29.01
CA TRP A 642 15.18 25.36 28.25
C TRP A 642 16.40 25.64 29.14
N SER A 643 16.51 24.90 30.26
CA SER A 643 17.50 25.15 31.32
C SER A 643 18.97 25.00 30.90
N LYS A 644 19.23 24.36 29.75
CA LYS A 644 20.58 24.13 29.22
C LYS A 644 21.12 25.28 28.36
N LEU A 645 20.30 26.30 28.08
CA LEU A 645 20.68 27.42 27.21
C LEU A 645 21.07 28.63 28.04
N SER A 646 22.11 29.33 27.62
CA SER A 646 22.73 30.41 28.40
C SER A 646 22.83 31.74 27.66
N THR A 647 22.89 31.72 26.32
CA THR A 647 23.06 32.94 25.50
C THR A 647 21.83 33.27 24.67
N SER A 648 21.58 34.55 24.39
CA SER A 648 20.43 34.98 23.56
C SER A 648 20.42 34.33 22.16
N ARG A 649 21.61 34.02 21.61
CA ARG A 649 21.76 33.33 20.33
C ARG A 649 21.32 31.87 20.39
N GLU A 650 21.66 31.16 21.47
CA GLU A 650 21.21 29.78 21.71
C GLU A 650 19.70 29.71 21.85
N TYR A 651 19.11 30.62 22.63
CA TYR A 651 17.66 30.74 22.77
C TYR A 651 16.98 31.06 21.44
N LEU A 652 17.55 31.97 20.63
CA LEU A 652 17.01 32.32 19.32
C LEU A 652 17.04 31.13 18.35
N HIS A 653 18.16 30.40 18.30
CA HIS A 653 18.30 29.22 17.45
C HIS A 653 17.33 28.11 17.86
N HIS A 654 17.27 27.79 19.16
CA HIS A 654 16.36 26.77 19.68
C HIS A 654 14.89 27.16 19.47
N GLY A 655 14.53 28.41 19.74
CA GLY A 655 13.18 28.91 19.53
C GLY A 655 12.76 28.94 18.06
N LEU A 656 13.66 29.31 17.14
CA LEU A 656 13.39 29.23 15.69
C LEU A 656 13.18 27.79 15.22
N LEU A 657 13.97 26.84 15.73
CA LEU A 657 13.76 25.42 15.44
C LEU A 657 12.41 24.93 15.97
N GLN A 658 12.02 25.32 17.18
CA GLN A 658 10.71 24.96 17.74
C GLN A 658 9.56 25.60 16.94
N ALA A 659 9.67 26.88 16.57
CA ALA A 659 8.68 27.58 15.76
C ALA A 659 8.54 26.99 14.34
N SER A 660 9.63 26.46 13.77
CA SER A 660 9.62 25.84 12.43
C SER A 660 8.65 24.66 12.32
N GLY A 661 8.35 23.97 13.43
CA GLY A 661 7.41 22.85 13.46
C GLY A 661 6.00 23.24 13.03
N TYR A 662 5.51 24.41 13.46
CA TYR A 662 4.19 24.91 13.05
C TYR A 662 4.13 25.16 11.53
N HIS A 663 5.17 25.77 10.96
CA HIS A 663 5.23 26.09 9.54
C HIS A 663 5.41 24.85 8.67
N LEU A 664 6.20 23.88 9.12
CA LEU A 664 6.35 22.60 8.44
C LEU A 664 5.02 21.83 8.42
N ALA A 665 4.34 21.72 9.56
CA ALA A 665 3.02 21.09 9.63
C ALA A 665 1.99 21.81 8.76
N THR A 666 1.99 23.14 8.76
CA THR A 666 1.11 23.97 7.94
C THR A 666 1.39 23.77 6.45
N ALA A 667 2.66 23.75 6.03
CA ALA A 667 3.06 23.53 4.64
C ALA A 667 2.67 22.12 4.15
N ILE A 668 2.90 21.09 4.97
CA ILE A 668 2.45 19.72 4.68
C ILE A 668 0.92 19.68 4.54
N GLY A 669 0.20 20.31 5.47
CA GLY A 669 -1.25 20.42 5.40
C GLY A 669 -1.71 21.08 4.10
N LEU A 670 -1.12 22.21 3.71
CA LEU A 670 -1.41 22.89 2.44
C LEU A 670 -1.10 21.99 1.23
N LEU A 671 0.00 21.24 1.24
CA LEU A 671 0.35 20.30 0.16
C LEU A 671 -0.67 19.15 0.05
N VAL A 672 -1.08 18.56 1.17
CA VAL A 672 -2.11 17.50 1.20
C VAL A 672 -3.45 18.05 0.68
N PHE A 673 -3.88 19.23 1.14
CA PHE A 673 -5.10 19.88 0.62
C PHE A 673 -4.99 20.21 -0.87
N SER A 674 -3.81 20.57 -1.35
CA SER A 674 -3.57 20.85 -2.77
C SER A 674 -3.55 19.60 -3.65
N ALA A 675 -3.08 18.46 -3.11
CA ALA A 675 -3.01 17.17 -3.79
C ALA A 675 -4.37 16.46 -3.85
N LEU A 676 -5.17 16.52 -2.78
CA LEU A 676 -6.47 15.86 -2.69
C LEU A 676 -7.64 16.67 -3.25
N GLY A 677 -7.46 17.98 -3.45
CA GLY A 677 -8.53 18.90 -3.88
C GLY A 677 -8.52 19.23 -5.38
N LYS A 678 -9.72 19.44 -5.97
CA LYS A 678 -9.91 19.96 -7.34
C LYS A 678 -9.08 21.24 -7.57
N GLN A 679 -8.59 21.47 -8.79
CA GLN A 679 -7.90 22.71 -9.11
C GLN A 679 -8.83 23.90 -8.88
N SER A 680 -8.37 24.86 -8.07
CA SER A 680 -9.14 26.05 -7.71
C SER A 680 -8.21 27.26 -7.75
N PRO A 681 -8.65 28.41 -8.28
CA PRO A 681 -7.86 29.65 -8.31
C PRO A 681 -7.47 30.11 -6.89
N VAL A 682 -8.14 29.61 -5.85
CA VAL A 682 -7.88 29.87 -4.44
C VAL A 682 -6.56 29.27 -3.94
N LYS A 683 -6.03 28.22 -4.60
CA LYS A 683 -4.80 27.52 -4.15
C LYS A 683 -3.61 28.49 -4.05
N PHE A 684 -3.37 29.31 -5.07
CA PHE A 684 -2.28 30.29 -5.11
C PHE A 684 -2.33 31.26 -3.91
N TRP A 685 -3.50 31.82 -3.65
CA TRP A 685 -3.71 32.81 -2.60
C TRP A 685 -3.49 32.24 -1.18
N ARG A 686 -3.73 30.94 -0.95
CA ARG A 686 -3.43 30.30 0.34
C ARG A 686 -1.93 30.18 0.60
N TYR A 687 -1.14 29.85 -0.43
CA TYR A 687 0.32 29.84 -0.31
C TYR A 687 0.87 31.26 -0.12
N LEU A 688 0.32 32.25 -0.85
CA LEU A 688 0.71 33.64 -0.66
C LEU A 688 0.44 34.11 0.78
N LEU A 689 -0.73 33.84 1.34
CA LEU A 689 -1.05 34.14 2.74
C LEU A 689 -0.06 33.46 3.70
N PHE A 690 0.26 32.18 3.47
CA PHE A 690 1.23 31.46 4.29
C PHE A 690 2.59 32.15 4.31
N PHE A 691 3.13 32.53 3.14
CA PHE A 691 4.42 33.23 3.07
C PHE A 691 4.38 34.63 3.68
N VAL A 692 3.27 35.36 3.55
CA VAL A 692 3.09 36.70 4.16
C VAL A 692 3.07 36.61 5.69
N PHE A 693 2.32 35.67 6.27
CA PHE A 693 2.27 35.49 7.71
C PHE A 693 3.57 34.92 8.27
N PHE A 694 4.22 33.99 7.55
CA PHE A 694 5.56 33.49 7.90
C PHE A 694 6.61 34.61 7.92
N GLY A 695 6.64 35.46 6.89
CA GLY A 695 7.55 36.62 6.84
C GLY A 695 7.29 37.62 7.97
N SER A 696 6.01 37.83 8.31
CA SER A 696 5.62 38.71 9.43
C SER A 696 6.08 38.17 10.78
N GLU A 697 5.91 36.86 11.03
CA GLU A 697 6.42 36.20 12.24
C GLU A 697 7.94 36.28 12.34
N LEU A 698 8.66 35.97 11.25
CA LEU A 698 10.12 36.02 11.24
C LEU A 698 10.62 37.43 11.55
N ALA A 699 9.94 38.46 11.05
CA ALA A 699 10.24 39.85 11.37
C ALA A 699 10.03 40.15 12.86
N TYR A 700 8.99 39.62 13.49
CA TYR A 700 8.76 39.75 14.93
C TYR A 700 9.83 39.04 15.78
N VAL A 701 10.25 37.83 15.38
CA VAL A 701 11.24 37.04 16.13
C VAL A 701 12.65 37.64 16.02
N LEU A 702 13.05 38.08 14.82
CA LEU A 702 14.41 38.56 14.55
C LEU A 702 14.66 40.02 14.95
N ASN A 703 13.61 40.82 15.21
CA ASN A 703 13.80 42.23 15.54
C ASN A 703 14.42 42.40 16.95
N PRO A 704 15.43 43.27 17.14
CA PRO A 704 16.02 43.53 18.45
C PRO A 704 15.07 44.19 19.47
N SER A 705 14.02 44.91 19.04
CA SER A 705 13.07 45.58 19.94
C SER A 705 11.62 45.13 19.68
N PRO A 706 10.81 44.86 20.73
CA PRO A 706 9.43 44.37 20.58
C PRO A 706 8.46 45.35 19.90
N SER A 707 8.86 46.61 19.67
CA SER A 707 7.96 47.68 19.23
C SER A 707 8.06 48.07 17.74
N ALA A 708 8.92 47.46 16.91
CA ALA A 708 9.35 48.08 15.66
C ALA A 708 9.18 47.21 14.37
N VAL A 709 7.96 46.89 13.91
CA VAL A 709 7.75 46.46 12.50
C VAL A 709 6.35 46.87 12.00
N SER A 710 6.19 47.27 10.73
CA SER A 710 4.90 47.46 10.05
C SER A 710 4.62 46.30 9.07
N VAL A 711 3.38 45.81 9.02
CA VAL A 711 2.93 44.62 8.26
C VAL A 711 3.13 44.72 6.74
N PHE A 712 3.47 45.90 6.19
CA PHE A 712 3.60 46.14 4.74
C PHE A 712 5.02 46.49 4.25
N SER A 713 6.05 46.44 5.10
CA SER A 713 7.39 46.94 4.73
C SER A 713 8.21 46.04 3.78
N PHE A 714 7.74 44.86 3.39
CA PHE A 714 8.48 43.97 2.48
C PHE A 714 8.51 44.43 1.02
N ALA A 715 7.68 45.42 0.61
CA ALA A 715 7.63 45.87 -0.78
C ALA A 715 8.55 47.07 -1.10
N PHE A 716 8.98 47.84 -0.10
CA PHE A 716 9.82 49.02 -0.30
C PHE A 716 10.76 49.20 0.90
N TRP A 717 11.97 48.66 0.81
CA TRP A 717 13.02 48.87 1.80
C TRP A 717 13.67 50.24 1.55
N ASP A 718 13.44 51.21 2.44
CA ASP A 718 14.27 52.43 2.58
C ASP A 718 15.11 52.33 3.86
N PRO A 719 16.46 52.27 3.78
CA PRO A 719 17.32 52.09 4.94
C PRO A 719 17.49 53.33 5.84
N THR A 720 16.88 54.48 5.52
CA THR A 720 17.34 55.77 6.06
C THR A 720 16.48 56.44 7.14
N ASN A 721 15.33 55.89 7.55
CA ASN A 721 14.48 56.50 8.58
C ASN A 721 14.45 55.69 9.90
N GLY A 722 15.38 55.99 10.80
CA GLY A 722 15.48 55.48 12.17
C GLY A 722 14.44 56.07 13.13
N GLY A 723 13.15 55.92 12.83
CA GLY A 723 12.04 56.31 13.71
C GLY A 723 11.20 55.10 14.13
N THR A 724 11.17 54.82 15.43
CA THR A 724 10.32 53.79 16.07
C THR A 724 8.83 54.14 15.95
N ARG A 725 8.17 53.70 14.87
CA ARG A 725 6.71 53.79 14.76
C ARG A 725 6.06 52.54 15.38
N PRO A 726 5.07 52.68 16.28
CA PRO A 726 4.37 51.55 16.86
C PRO A 726 3.57 50.80 15.78
N ASN A 727 3.67 49.46 15.78
CA ASN A 727 2.94 48.57 14.87
C ASN A 727 1.43 48.64 15.09
N LEU A 728 0.61 48.47 14.04
CA LEU A 728 -0.84 48.29 14.11
C LEU A 728 -1.26 47.28 15.19
N LEU A 729 -0.61 46.11 15.28
CA LEU A 729 -0.96 45.10 16.29
C LEU A 729 -0.61 45.54 17.72
N HIS A 730 0.44 46.34 17.88
CA HIS A 730 0.84 46.90 19.17
C HIS A 730 -0.05 48.11 19.55
N ILE A 731 -0.60 48.84 18.57
CA ILE A 731 -1.58 49.90 18.79
C ILE A 731 -2.93 49.30 19.24
N LEU A 732 -3.35 48.21 18.58
CA LEU A 732 -4.60 47.51 18.91
C LEU A 732 -4.50 46.73 20.22
N PHE A 733 -3.32 46.19 20.55
CA PHE A 733 -3.09 45.36 21.74
C PHE A 733 -1.83 45.79 22.48
N PRO A 734 -1.86 46.93 23.22
CA PRO A 734 -0.67 47.54 23.83
C PRO A 734 -0.05 46.72 24.98
N HIS A 735 -0.80 45.77 25.54
CA HIS A 735 -0.33 44.92 26.65
C HIS A 735 0.23 43.58 26.19
N ARG A 736 0.22 43.28 24.89
CA ARG A 736 0.71 42.01 24.35
C ARG A 736 2.21 42.04 24.08
N VAL A 737 2.82 40.88 24.23
CA VAL A 737 4.24 40.64 23.91
C VAL A 737 4.39 39.88 22.58
N VAL A 738 5.61 39.74 22.08
CA VAL A 738 5.88 39.27 20.72
C VAL A 738 5.26 37.88 20.45
N TYR A 739 5.41 36.92 21.35
CA TYR A 739 4.83 35.58 21.15
C TYR A 739 3.28 35.61 21.09
N GLN A 740 2.62 36.52 21.81
CA GLN A 740 1.16 36.69 21.76
C GLN A 740 0.72 37.29 20.42
N HIS A 741 1.53 38.17 19.83
CA HIS A 741 1.29 38.66 18.47
C HIS A 741 1.47 37.55 17.43
N ILE A 742 2.50 36.70 17.58
CA ILE A 742 2.73 35.54 16.69
C ILE A 742 1.54 34.58 16.76
N LEU A 743 1.05 34.28 17.95
CA LEU A 743 -0.12 33.40 18.12
C LEU A 743 -1.37 33.99 17.45
N PHE A 744 -1.55 35.32 17.52
CA PHE A 744 -2.62 36.01 16.80
C PHE A 744 -2.44 35.94 15.27
N LEU A 745 -1.21 36.04 14.76
CA LEU A 745 -0.91 35.85 13.33
C LEU A 745 -1.25 34.42 12.86
N HIS A 746 -1.00 33.40 13.68
CA HIS A 746 -1.41 32.02 13.38
C HIS A 746 -2.94 31.89 13.28
N GLN A 747 -3.67 32.49 14.23
CA GLN A 747 -5.14 32.53 14.19
C GLN A 747 -5.65 33.30 12.95
N MET A 748 -5.02 34.41 12.58
CA MET A 748 -5.31 35.18 11.36
C MET A 748 -5.10 34.35 10.10
N PHE A 749 -4.01 33.60 10.01
CA PHE A 749 -3.75 32.73 8.87
C PHE A 749 -4.83 31.65 8.73
N ILE A 750 -5.19 30.97 9.83
CA ILE A 750 -6.25 29.94 9.81
C ILE A 750 -7.59 30.56 9.40
N PHE A 751 -7.97 31.70 9.99
CA PHE A 751 -9.18 32.44 9.67
C PHE A 751 -9.25 32.78 8.16
N THR A 752 -8.21 33.41 7.63
CA THR A 752 -8.16 33.86 6.23
C THR A 752 -8.10 32.69 5.26
N SER A 753 -7.37 31.61 5.58
CA SER A 753 -7.27 30.40 4.76
C SER A 753 -8.61 29.64 4.66
N ILE A 754 -9.36 29.53 5.77
CA ILE A 754 -10.69 28.90 5.77
C ILE A 754 -11.70 29.80 5.04
N ALA A 755 -11.70 31.10 5.33
CA ALA A 755 -12.59 32.06 4.65
C ALA A 755 -12.40 32.01 3.13
N LEU A 756 -11.15 32.02 2.67
CA LEU A 756 -10.83 31.95 1.24
C LEU A 756 -11.27 30.62 0.61
N THR A 757 -11.21 29.51 1.35
CA THR A 757 -11.61 28.18 0.85
C THR A 757 -13.13 28.00 0.81
N GLN A 758 -13.85 28.50 1.81
CA GLN A 758 -15.28 28.23 2.00
C GLN A 758 -16.19 29.34 1.45
N VAL A 759 -15.74 30.59 1.49
CA VAL A 759 -16.57 31.76 1.14
C VAL A 759 -16.30 32.23 -0.29
N ALA A 760 -15.03 32.25 -0.73
CA ALA A 760 -14.69 32.75 -2.06
C ALA A 760 -15.41 32.01 -3.20
N PRO A 761 -15.55 30.67 -3.20
CA PRO A 761 -16.29 29.96 -4.25
C PRO A 761 -17.78 30.29 -4.30
N GLN A 762 -18.36 30.72 -3.17
CA GLN A 762 -19.79 31.07 -3.09
C GLN A 762 -20.06 32.49 -3.57
N LEU A 763 -19.12 33.42 -3.32
CA LEU A 763 -19.22 34.81 -3.76
C LEU A 763 -18.78 34.98 -5.23
N PHE A 764 -17.85 34.15 -5.71
CA PHE A 764 -17.29 34.20 -7.06
C PHE A 764 -17.40 32.81 -7.74
N PRO A 765 -18.59 32.39 -8.16
CA PRO A 765 -18.80 31.09 -8.83
C PRO A 765 -18.17 31.06 -10.23
N ASN A 766 -17.46 29.98 -10.58
CA ASN A 766 -16.88 29.79 -11.92
C ASN A 766 -17.95 29.30 -12.92
N ASN A 767 -18.08 29.98 -14.07
CA ASN A 767 -19.06 29.65 -15.13
C ASN A 767 -18.88 28.24 -15.77
N GLU A 768 -17.70 27.63 -15.70
CA GLU A 768 -17.43 26.31 -16.32
C GLU A 768 -18.12 25.13 -15.61
N GLN A 769 -18.42 25.25 -14.32
CA GLN A 769 -19.09 24.18 -13.57
C GLN A 769 -20.57 24.04 -13.92
N ASP A 770 -21.23 25.13 -14.35
CA ASP A 770 -22.63 25.11 -14.75
C ASP A 770 -22.87 24.32 -16.05
N GLU A 771 -21.89 24.22 -16.96
CA GLU A 771 -22.03 23.41 -18.19
C GLU A 771 -21.91 21.91 -17.92
N GLN A 772 -20.93 21.48 -17.13
CA GLN A 772 -20.79 20.07 -16.75
C GLN A 772 -21.99 19.57 -15.94
N GLN A 773 -22.56 20.43 -15.10
CA GLN A 773 -23.71 20.06 -14.27
C GLN A 773 -25.01 20.00 -15.07
N LYS A 774 -25.17 20.87 -16.07
CA LYS A 774 -26.24 20.74 -17.09
C LYS A 774 -26.09 19.47 -17.91
N PHE A 775 -24.87 19.12 -18.31
CA PHE A 775 -24.59 17.90 -19.08
C PHE A 775 -24.90 16.63 -18.27
N LEU A 776 -24.51 16.60 -17.00
CA LEU A 776 -24.83 15.48 -16.10
C LEU A 776 -26.33 15.38 -15.82
N GLN A 777 -27.04 16.51 -15.69
CA GLN A 777 -28.50 16.51 -15.58
C GLN A 777 -29.16 15.95 -16.83
N GLN A 778 -28.68 16.32 -18.03
CA GLN A 778 -29.18 15.78 -19.29
C GLN A 778 -28.96 14.26 -19.41
N ILE A 779 -27.78 13.76 -19.00
CA ILE A 779 -27.50 12.32 -18.97
C ILE A 779 -28.42 11.61 -17.98
N SER A 780 -28.60 12.16 -16.78
CA SER A 780 -29.49 11.57 -15.77
C SER A 780 -30.95 11.53 -16.22
N SER A 781 -31.43 12.57 -16.91
CA SER A 781 -32.78 12.59 -17.47
C SER A 781 -32.95 11.60 -18.62
N LEU A 782 -31.91 11.41 -19.44
CA LEU A 782 -31.91 10.45 -20.52
C LEU A 782 -31.91 9.01 -20.00
N ALA A 783 -31.11 8.73 -18.97
CA ALA A 783 -31.08 7.43 -18.30
C ALA A 783 -32.44 7.08 -17.67
N ALA A 784 -33.06 8.03 -16.96
CA ALA A 784 -34.39 7.84 -16.38
C ALA A 784 -35.48 7.65 -17.46
N PHE A 785 -35.33 8.27 -18.63
CA PHE A 785 -36.22 8.06 -19.76
C PHE A 785 -36.05 6.66 -20.36
N CYS A 786 -34.81 6.21 -20.59
CA CYS A 786 -34.52 4.87 -21.09
C CYS A 786 -35.02 3.77 -20.15
N ASP A 787 -34.84 3.94 -18.83
CA ASP A 787 -35.30 3.00 -17.82
C ASP A 787 -36.83 2.87 -17.79
N ARG A 788 -37.53 4.01 -17.98
CA ARG A 788 -38.99 4.05 -18.10
C ARG A 788 -39.48 3.35 -19.37
N GLU A 789 -38.84 3.60 -20.52
CA GLU A 789 -39.21 2.96 -21.79
C GLU A 789 -38.92 1.46 -21.78
N ALA A 790 -37.80 1.03 -21.19
CA ALA A 790 -37.47 -0.38 -21.01
C ALA A 790 -38.50 -1.09 -20.13
N SER A 791 -38.92 -0.46 -19.03
CA SER A 791 -39.96 -0.99 -18.14
C SER A 791 -41.32 -1.10 -18.84
N ILE A 792 -41.72 -0.11 -19.64
CA ILE A 792 -42.98 -0.15 -20.41
C ILE A 792 -42.92 -1.28 -21.46
N THR A 793 -41.80 -1.43 -22.15
CA THR A 793 -41.59 -2.47 -23.17
C THR A 793 -41.67 -3.87 -22.55
N LEU A 794 -40.95 -4.09 -21.44
CA LEU A 794 -41.00 -5.35 -20.68
C LEU A 794 -42.40 -5.66 -20.17
N HIS A 795 -43.11 -4.66 -19.66
CA HIS A 795 -44.46 -4.87 -19.15
C HIS A 795 -45.45 -5.24 -20.28
N THR A 796 -45.27 -4.64 -21.46
CA THR A 796 -46.08 -4.91 -22.66
C THR A 796 -45.82 -6.31 -23.22
N GLU A 797 -44.55 -6.72 -23.30
CA GLU A 797 -44.14 -8.08 -23.68
C GLU A 797 -44.63 -9.14 -22.68
N MET A 798 -44.56 -8.85 -21.37
CA MET A 798 -45.11 -9.76 -20.35
C MET A 798 -46.64 -9.92 -20.47
N GLN A 799 -47.36 -8.86 -20.86
CA GLN A 799 -48.81 -8.94 -21.09
C GLN A 799 -49.17 -9.62 -22.41
N SER A 800 -48.31 -9.55 -23.43
CA SER A 800 -48.53 -10.23 -24.72
C SER A 800 -48.38 -11.75 -24.61
N LEU A 801 -47.53 -12.23 -23.68
CA LEU A 801 -47.27 -13.65 -23.44
C LEU A 801 -48.36 -14.38 -22.61
N HIS A 802 -49.28 -13.65 -21.96
CA HIS A 802 -50.37 -14.23 -21.18
C HIS A 802 -51.76 -13.73 -21.65
N PRO A 803 -52.47 -14.48 -22.51
CA PRO A 803 -53.86 -14.18 -22.80
C PRO A 803 -54.74 -14.64 -21.63
N SER A 804 -55.11 -13.67 -20.80
CA SER A 804 -56.23 -13.64 -19.84
C SER A 804 -56.12 -14.44 -18.54
N THR A 805 -55.94 -13.73 -17.42
CA THR A 805 -56.89 -13.77 -16.30
C THR A 805 -56.87 -12.44 -15.55
N ARG A 806 -58.06 -11.90 -15.25
CA ARG A 806 -58.27 -10.62 -14.55
C ARG A 806 -57.68 -10.64 -13.15
N THR A 807 -56.80 -9.68 -12.86
CA THR A 807 -56.67 -9.10 -11.51
C THR A 807 -56.58 -7.59 -11.62
N ARG A 808 -57.56 -6.95 -10.99
CA ARG A 808 -57.81 -5.52 -10.96
C ARG A 808 -56.80 -4.89 -10.00
N SER A 809 -55.81 -4.16 -10.51
CA SER A 809 -55.09 -3.14 -9.74
C SER A 809 -55.42 -1.80 -10.38
N GLU A 810 -56.06 -0.92 -9.60
CA GLU A 810 -56.47 0.41 -10.05
C GLU A 810 -55.23 1.26 -10.34
N MET A 811 -54.89 1.40 -11.62
CA MET A 811 -54.11 2.55 -12.11
C MET A 811 -55.08 3.63 -12.58
N GLN A 812 -54.92 4.84 -12.05
CA GLN A 812 -55.64 6.04 -12.47
C GLN A 812 -55.49 6.25 -13.99
N PRO A 813 -56.54 6.72 -14.68
CA PRO A 813 -56.47 6.95 -16.11
C PRO A 813 -55.49 8.09 -16.40
N VAL A 814 -54.46 7.78 -17.19
CA VAL A 814 -53.64 8.79 -17.85
C VAL A 814 -54.54 9.55 -18.83
N LEU A 815 -54.60 10.88 -18.71
CA LEU A 815 -55.28 11.73 -19.68
C LEU A 815 -54.76 11.41 -21.08
N GLN A 816 -55.66 11.07 -22.01
CA GLN A 816 -55.29 11.00 -23.42
C GLN A 816 -54.81 12.38 -23.88
N PRO A 817 -53.64 12.48 -24.54
CA PRO A 817 -53.18 13.75 -25.09
C PRO A 817 -54.20 14.26 -26.11
N THR A 818 -54.49 15.57 -26.05
CA THR A 818 -55.46 16.20 -26.95
C THR A 818 -55.01 16.06 -28.40
N VAL A 819 -55.98 15.96 -29.31
CA VAL A 819 -55.75 15.80 -30.77
C VAL A 819 -54.76 16.83 -31.31
N GLU A 820 -54.75 18.04 -30.75
CA GLU A 820 -53.83 19.12 -31.09
C GLU A 820 -52.35 18.79 -30.82
N VAL A 821 -52.05 18.04 -29.75
CA VAL A 821 -50.68 17.62 -29.43
C VAL A 821 -50.21 16.53 -30.38
N ILE A 822 -51.11 15.61 -30.74
CA ILE A 822 -50.82 14.55 -31.71
C ILE A 822 -50.60 15.15 -33.10
N ASP A 823 -51.42 16.13 -33.51
CA ASP A 823 -51.26 16.80 -34.80
C ASP A 823 -49.97 17.63 -34.87
N ALA A 824 -49.62 18.35 -33.80
CA ALA A 824 -48.37 19.10 -33.73
C ALA A 824 -47.14 18.18 -33.81
N LEU A 825 -47.16 17.06 -33.08
CA LEU A 825 -46.09 16.06 -33.13
C LEU A 825 -46.00 15.38 -34.50
N THR A 826 -47.13 15.12 -35.14
CA THR A 826 -47.18 14.50 -36.48
C THR A 826 -46.59 15.43 -37.54
N VAL A 827 -46.84 16.74 -37.45
CA VAL A 827 -46.23 17.74 -38.34
C VAL A 827 -44.72 17.82 -38.14
N GLU A 828 -44.25 17.82 -36.90
CA GLU A 828 -42.81 17.81 -36.58
C GLU A 828 -42.11 16.54 -37.08
N LEU A 829 -42.68 15.37 -36.80
CA LEU A 829 -42.16 14.08 -37.29
C LEU A 829 -42.10 14.04 -38.83
N LYS A 830 -43.13 14.57 -39.50
CA LYS A 830 -43.15 14.65 -40.96
C LYS A 830 -42.08 15.59 -41.51
N ASN A 831 -41.87 16.74 -40.87
CA ASN A 831 -40.79 17.68 -41.23
C ASN A 831 -39.41 17.07 -41.01
N MET A 832 -39.23 16.31 -39.93
CA MET A 832 -37.97 15.65 -39.60
C MET A 832 -37.62 14.54 -40.59
N ILE A 833 -38.62 13.75 -41.02
CA ILE A 833 -38.46 12.71 -42.05
C ILE A 833 -38.13 13.36 -43.41
N ILE A 834 -38.79 14.47 -43.76
CA ILE A 834 -38.50 15.21 -44.99
C ILE A 834 -37.08 15.78 -44.95
N GLU A 835 -36.67 16.39 -43.84
CA GLU A 835 -35.31 16.91 -43.65
C GLU A 835 -34.25 15.82 -43.78
N THR A 836 -34.51 14.65 -43.21
CA THR A 836 -33.59 13.51 -43.28
C THR A 836 -33.47 12.99 -44.71
N LYS A 837 -34.58 12.91 -45.45
CA LYS A 837 -34.56 12.52 -46.87
C LYS A 837 -33.86 13.56 -47.76
N VAL A 838 -34.06 14.86 -47.52
CA VAL A 838 -33.39 15.91 -48.31
C VAL A 838 -31.89 15.98 -48.00
N LYS A 839 -31.47 15.68 -46.77
CA LYS A 839 -30.04 15.54 -46.42
C LYS A 839 -29.36 14.34 -47.07
N GLN A 840 -30.11 13.29 -47.40
CA GLN A 840 -29.59 12.10 -48.07
C GLN A 840 -29.63 12.21 -49.61
N ASP A 841 -30.46 13.10 -50.16
CA ASP A 841 -30.55 13.35 -51.60
C ASP A 841 -29.33 14.15 -52.10
N THR A 842 -28.80 13.80 -53.29
CA THR A 842 -27.66 14.48 -53.93
C THR A 842 -28.09 15.37 -55.10
N GLY A 843 -29.39 15.56 -55.28
CA GLY A 843 -29.99 16.38 -56.34
C GLY A 843 -30.16 17.87 -56.02
N PRO A 844 -30.76 18.65 -56.95
CA PRO A 844 -30.89 20.11 -56.86
C PRO A 844 -31.69 20.60 -55.64
N LEU A 845 -32.56 19.76 -55.05
CA LEU A 845 -33.32 20.08 -53.84
C LEU A 845 -32.43 20.32 -52.61
N ARG A 846 -31.34 19.57 -52.47
CA ARG A 846 -30.38 19.76 -51.37
C ARG A 846 -29.63 21.07 -51.50
N ASN A 847 -29.21 21.44 -52.72
CA ASN A 847 -28.52 22.71 -52.97
C ASN A 847 -29.44 23.91 -52.68
N VAL A 848 -30.73 23.82 -53.00
CA VAL A 848 -31.72 24.86 -52.67
C VAL A 848 -31.94 24.95 -51.15
N TRP A 849 -32.01 23.81 -50.45
CA TRP A 849 -32.12 23.75 -49.00
C TRP A 849 -30.90 24.38 -48.32
N GLU A 850 -29.68 24.00 -48.70
CA GLU A 850 -28.44 24.54 -48.13
C GLU A 850 -28.32 26.05 -48.40
N SER A 851 -28.71 26.50 -49.59
CA SER A 851 -28.77 27.93 -49.95
C SER A 851 -29.82 28.71 -49.15
N ALA A 852 -30.92 28.06 -48.74
CA ALA A 852 -31.95 28.67 -47.90
C ALA A 852 -31.51 28.77 -46.42
N ILE A 853 -30.81 27.75 -45.90
CA ILE A 853 -30.21 27.78 -44.56
C ILE A 853 -29.10 28.83 -44.49
N ALA A 854 -28.24 28.93 -45.50
CA ALA A 854 -27.20 29.96 -45.57
C ALA A 854 -27.80 31.38 -45.57
N ARG A 855 -28.92 31.60 -46.28
CA ARG A 855 -29.69 32.86 -46.25
C ARG A 855 -30.33 33.16 -44.90
N LYS A 856 -30.76 32.14 -44.15
CA LYS A 856 -31.32 32.29 -42.80
C LYS A 856 -30.25 32.61 -41.76
N ARG A 857 -29.06 31.98 -41.87
CA ARG A 857 -27.90 32.28 -41.01
C ARG A 857 -27.36 33.70 -41.22
N THR A 858 -27.21 34.13 -42.46
CA THR A 858 -26.81 35.52 -42.79
C THR A 858 -27.82 36.57 -42.33
N ARG A 859 -29.13 36.27 -42.37
CA ARG A 859 -30.17 37.14 -41.76
C ARG A 859 -30.11 37.19 -40.23
N SER A 860 -29.71 36.10 -39.57
CA SER A 860 -29.55 36.04 -38.12
C SER A 860 -28.31 36.81 -37.64
N GLU A 861 -27.22 36.77 -38.42
CA GLU A 861 -25.99 37.52 -38.14
C GLU A 861 -26.16 39.03 -38.40
N ALA A 862 -26.96 39.43 -39.42
CA ALA A 862 -27.32 40.82 -39.65
C ALA A 862 -28.29 41.41 -38.59
N GLY A 863 -29.01 40.55 -37.84
CA GLY A 863 -29.93 40.94 -36.76
C GLY A 863 -29.25 41.21 -35.41
N ALA A 864 -28.03 40.69 -35.20
CA ALA A 864 -27.29 40.85 -33.94
C ALA A 864 -26.57 42.21 -33.82
N SER A 865 -26.47 43.00 -34.89
CA SER A 865 -25.80 44.31 -34.92
C SER A 865 -26.73 45.53 -34.80
N ARG A 866 -27.98 45.34 -34.34
CA ARG A 866 -28.92 46.45 -34.05
C ARG A 866 -29.60 46.26 -32.70
N LEU A 867 -28.90 46.63 -31.63
CA LEU A 867 -29.49 47.08 -30.35
C LEU A 867 -28.40 47.84 -29.55
N VAL A 868 -28.04 49.03 -30.04
CA VAL A 868 -27.38 50.08 -29.25
C VAL A 868 -28.19 51.36 -29.45
N ILE A 869 -28.70 51.92 -28.36
CA ILE A 869 -29.31 53.25 -28.24
C ILE A 869 -28.41 54.06 -27.27
N PRO A 870 -28.23 55.38 -27.47
CA PRO A 870 -26.92 56.03 -27.46
C PRO A 870 -26.63 56.93 -26.24
N SER A 871 -25.37 57.34 -26.07
CA SER A 871 -25.02 58.58 -25.37
C SER A 871 -23.79 59.26 -25.98
N SER A 872 -24.04 60.44 -26.56
CA SER A 872 -23.22 61.67 -26.63
C SER A 872 -21.75 61.63 -27.09
N ASP A 873 -21.56 62.31 -28.22
CA ASP A 873 -20.61 63.42 -28.45
C ASP A 873 -19.20 63.19 -29.01
N THR A 874 -19.06 63.82 -30.19
CA THR A 874 -17.94 64.62 -30.73
C THR A 874 -16.62 63.97 -31.19
N GLU A 875 -16.53 63.87 -32.52
CA GLU A 875 -15.45 64.37 -33.39
C GLU A 875 -13.98 64.31 -32.91
N ARG A 876 -13.18 63.47 -33.60
CA ARG A 876 -12.07 63.94 -34.46
C ARG A 876 -11.43 62.81 -35.28
N THR A 877 -11.70 62.86 -36.58
CA THR A 877 -10.76 62.73 -37.73
C THR A 877 -9.43 61.97 -37.56
N GLN A 878 -9.33 60.78 -38.20
CA GLN A 878 -8.55 60.45 -39.44
C GLN A 878 -7.10 61.03 -39.63
N PRO A 879 -6.27 60.52 -40.58
CA PRO A 879 -5.93 59.15 -41.07
C PRO A 879 -4.37 59.07 -41.40
N PRO A 880 -3.84 58.40 -42.45
CA PRO A 880 -3.84 56.99 -42.92
C PRO A 880 -2.42 56.35 -43.10
N THR A 881 -2.42 55.06 -43.44
CA THR A 881 -1.44 54.17 -44.16
C THR A 881 -0.77 54.76 -45.44
N PRO A 882 0.13 54.06 -46.23
CA PRO A 882 1.19 53.04 -45.99
C PRO A 882 2.50 53.19 -46.87
N ALA A 883 3.45 52.24 -46.72
CA ALA A 883 4.37 51.64 -47.73
C ALA A 883 5.70 52.30 -48.22
N SER A 884 6.82 51.55 -48.08
CA SER A 884 7.79 51.15 -49.15
C SER A 884 8.83 50.15 -48.56
N ALA A 885 9.01 48.90 -49.04
CA ALA A 885 9.87 48.44 -50.15
C ALA A 885 11.34 48.90 -50.00
N CYS A 886 12.28 48.04 -49.60
CA CYS A 886 13.00 46.96 -50.34
C CYS A 886 14.32 47.44 -51.00
N GLU A 887 15.44 46.86 -50.52
CA GLU A 887 16.71 46.47 -51.19
C GLU A 887 17.71 46.19 -50.04
N GLY A 888 18.51 45.13 -49.95
CA GLY A 888 18.87 44.04 -50.85
C GLY A 888 20.39 43.84 -50.75
N GLU A 889 20.87 42.70 -50.23
CA GLU A 889 22.12 42.03 -50.61
C GLU A 889 22.18 40.64 -49.95
N GLY A 890 22.64 39.62 -50.68
CA GLY A 890 22.64 38.23 -50.24
C GLY A 890 23.93 37.47 -50.56
N LYS A 891 24.12 36.31 -49.90
CA LYS A 891 24.74 35.06 -50.42
C LYS A 891 24.74 33.93 -49.34
N LEU A 892 24.47 32.71 -49.82
CA LEU A 892 24.32 31.36 -49.19
C LEU A 892 25.66 30.71 -48.73
N PRO A 893 25.77 29.45 -48.19
CA PRO A 893 24.79 28.38 -47.84
C PRO A 893 25.00 27.65 -46.46
N SER A 894 24.11 26.69 -46.14
CA SER A 894 24.05 25.72 -44.99
C SER A 894 25.22 24.70 -44.87
N PRO A 895 25.41 23.92 -43.76
CA PRO A 895 24.64 22.65 -43.52
C PRO A 895 24.42 22.14 -42.05
N ARG A 896 23.25 21.49 -41.80
CA ARG A 896 22.93 20.26 -40.99
C ARG A 896 23.28 20.16 -39.45
N PRO A 897 22.88 19.09 -38.70
CA PRO A 897 21.53 18.55 -38.43
C PRO A 897 21.25 18.15 -36.92
N SER A 898 19.96 18.07 -36.54
CA SER A 898 19.28 17.20 -35.51
C SER A 898 19.76 17.08 -34.02
N PRO A 899 18.80 16.90 -33.08
CA PRO A 899 18.92 15.78 -32.13
C PRO A 899 17.61 15.04 -31.76
N PRO A 900 17.70 13.75 -31.35
CA PRO A 900 16.85 13.12 -30.33
C PRO A 900 17.75 12.53 -29.18
N PRO A 901 17.26 11.67 -28.25
CA PRO A 901 16.19 11.84 -27.26
C PRO A 901 16.69 11.59 -25.80
N ARG A 902 15.75 11.34 -24.89
CA ARG A 902 15.81 11.30 -23.41
C ARG A 902 16.31 9.99 -22.77
N ILE A 903 17.01 10.18 -21.63
CA ILE A 903 16.94 9.51 -20.30
C ILE A 903 17.78 8.23 -19.99
N SER A 904 18.77 8.50 -19.10
CA SER A 904 19.29 7.86 -17.88
C SER A 904 19.95 6.47 -17.84
N SER A 905 21.21 6.50 -17.41
CA SER A 905 21.90 5.46 -16.67
C SER A 905 22.75 6.07 -15.53
N TYR A 906 22.68 5.45 -14.35
CA TYR A 906 23.70 5.28 -13.29
C TYR A 906 24.79 6.35 -13.03
N ALA A 907 25.02 6.70 -11.75
CA ALA A 907 26.24 6.28 -11.00
C ALA A 907 26.35 6.88 -9.58
N ARG A 908 26.82 6.04 -8.65
CA ARG A 908 27.38 6.35 -7.32
C ARG A 908 28.82 6.89 -7.42
N ALA A 909 29.25 7.74 -6.48
CA ALA A 909 30.60 7.75 -5.88
C ALA A 909 30.58 8.59 -4.59
N ARG A 910 30.83 8.00 -3.41
CA ARG A 910 32.12 7.94 -2.67
C ARG A 910 32.67 9.31 -2.26
N SER A 911 32.72 9.57 -0.95
CA SER A 911 33.59 10.58 -0.34
C SER A 911 34.72 9.88 0.42
N LEU A 912 35.94 10.37 0.22
CA LEU A 912 37.13 10.08 1.00
C LEU A 912 37.57 11.41 1.64
N SER A 913 37.85 11.30 2.95
CA SER A 913 38.60 12.14 3.89
C SER A 913 39.30 13.41 3.39
N TRP A 914 39.33 14.46 4.22
CA TRP A 914 40.55 15.11 4.77
C TRP A 914 40.19 15.94 6.03
N SER A 915 41.15 15.99 6.97
CA SER A 915 41.26 16.72 8.26
C SER A 915 40.33 16.38 9.42
#